data_AF-A0A7W0TAN9-F1
#
_entry.id   AF-A0A7W0TAN9-F1
#
_cell.length_a   1.000
_cell.length_b   1.000
_cell.length_c   1.000
_cell.angle_alpha   90.00
_cell.angle_beta   90.00
_cell.angle_gamma   90.00
#
_symmetry.space_group_name_H-M   'P 1'
#
loop_
_entity.id
_entity.type
_entity.pdbx_description
1 polymer ?
#
loop_
_entity_poly.entity_id
_entity_poly.type
_entity_poly.pdbx_seq_one_letter_code
_entity_poly.pdbx_strand_id
1 'polypeptide(L)'
;MLREGPGIRLFVVVLASFAVSFVITGCGGDDGSTELVCGTGTAGALAQGGSVAVTDGAGKDLRGASIAATAKTTVPAAEVSIECASDIVSAGFVALGPAVKFGAEGTWSDRPFELTLPYKAARLPAAASRRHVRIVARRDGNAPYFPAVSNRLLDDDDRFASRVTFRAGELTTYQVVADVNAGKPESQQFAWRAIVGISMGGNAAMSIALRNPDKFDIVADLVGEPGPSMVYTLGMVNDFVFGGFCTAQDQAAGRGNIGTLCPIASKRPDQFEIASDYEHMLYQAGDGVGLTLRRGLYMKGVRDMSRALSNPALYNPAHPYAPPGVDPAYLLRTAEDRCANPVVLGNFFDREFNPEGAAPVITFCDGGDGTALGFGVFDPNLPQNDPVEIALAVDLNSNGKRDPGEPIVSNANEPYDDVGIDGKASKDEPGYDATTNPDPARDDYHYLRNPLGSEGNGMHEAAEPYQDVGLDGVASTCQAGQTPPGGSAGCYDFGEGNGTWDLSPNVARWYESDLMVRMATLTDAQRRHMSLWFDAGIRDFLNASVSANSAIGQLMAKYGTAVGVYDGFGTLVGASTETAFDFTEVPWADLPQHGYLRYGNPDASVTEQNAGDGRHVGTPQQIINRATTAFAWLNQRWPGGDQTDTLALGVFKRTEVHTSSTGRQSPYAIFLPPGYEDSPDARYPVVYFLHGYGQEPKDLIDLSAVFANYMISDQPLATRFQKMIIVYVDGRCRPQVDGVPVDPTGDLCERGTFYMDAPLGGTARMETNLLELMDHIDATYRTKRPSAAEVTP
;
A
#
# COMPACT_ATOMS: atom_id res chain seq x y z
N MET A 1 59.18 -35.28 -0.19
CA MET A 1 58.64 -35.99 1.00
C MET A 1 57.28 -35.33 1.26
N LEU A 2 56.12 -35.93 0.92
CA LEU A 2 55.48 -37.10 1.55
C LEU A 2 55.30 -36.86 3.06
N ARG A 3 54.14 -37.00 3.74
CA ARG A 3 52.72 -37.35 3.43
C ARG A 3 51.86 -36.75 4.58
N GLU A 4 50.53 -36.61 4.58
CA GLU A 4 49.42 -37.00 3.69
C GLU A 4 48.30 -35.91 3.75
N GLY A 5 47.03 -36.19 3.40
CA GLY A 5 45.86 -35.33 3.67
C GLY A 5 44.70 -36.08 4.35
N PRO A 6 43.65 -35.35 4.78
CA PRO A 6 42.27 -35.69 4.38
C PRO A 6 41.55 -34.41 3.88
N GLY A 7 40.51 -34.44 3.06
CA GLY A 7 39.56 -35.51 2.74
C GLY A 7 38.20 -34.82 2.59
N ILE A 8 37.78 -34.57 1.34
CA ILE A 8 36.59 -33.79 1.01
C ILE A 8 35.36 -34.45 1.66
N ARG A 9 34.74 -33.76 2.62
CA ARG A 9 33.42 -34.12 3.13
C ARG A 9 32.37 -33.40 2.31
N LEU A 10 31.84 -34.11 1.33
CA LEU A 10 30.61 -33.74 0.64
C LEU A 10 29.47 -33.71 1.68
N PHE A 11 29.09 -32.52 2.15
CA PHE A 11 27.93 -32.36 3.01
C PHE A 11 26.68 -32.51 2.15
N VAL A 12 26.13 -33.74 2.11
CA VAL A 12 24.75 -33.95 1.67
C VAL A 12 23.85 -33.31 2.73
N VAL A 13 23.35 -32.11 2.44
CA VAL A 13 22.29 -31.50 3.23
C VAL A 13 21.02 -32.32 2.99
N VAL A 14 20.66 -33.12 3.98
CA VAL A 14 19.35 -33.78 4.01
C VAL A 14 18.33 -32.68 4.36
N LEU A 15 17.72 -32.11 3.32
CA LEU A 15 16.53 -31.27 3.44
C LEU A 15 15.43 -32.09 4.12
N ALA A 16 15.20 -31.80 5.40
CA ALA A 16 14.01 -32.23 6.11
C ALA A 16 12.83 -31.31 5.72
N SER A 17 12.46 -31.33 4.44
CA SER A 17 11.27 -30.65 3.96
C SER A 17 10.05 -31.24 4.64
N PHE A 18 9.22 -30.40 5.26
CA PHE A 18 7.84 -30.77 5.54
C PHE A 18 7.11 -30.89 4.21
N ALA A 19 7.14 -32.09 3.64
CA ALA A 19 6.40 -32.41 2.44
C ALA A 19 4.90 -32.37 2.74
N VAL A 20 4.25 -31.27 2.36
CA VAL A 20 2.95 -31.40 1.70
C VAL A 20 3.18 -32.39 0.55
N SER A 21 2.43 -33.49 0.54
CA SER A 21 2.62 -34.52 -0.47
C SER A 21 2.30 -33.95 -1.85
N PHE A 22 3.34 -33.55 -2.59
CA PHE A 22 3.30 -33.46 -4.03
C PHE A 22 3.00 -34.86 -4.56
N VAL A 23 1.72 -35.17 -4.72
CA VAL A 23 1.29 -36.34 -5.46
C VAL A 23 1.64 -36.04 -6.91
N ILE A 24 2.80 -36.56 -7.35
CA ILE A 24 3.21 -36.58 -8.76
C ILE A 24 2.32 -37.61 -9.47
N THR A 25 1.02 -37.28 -9.60
CA THR A 25 0.00 -38.12 -10.23
C THR A 25 0.03 -37.93 -11.73
N GLY A 26 1.04 -38.55 -12.36
CA GLY A 26 1.10 -38.90 -13.77
C GLY A 26 1.02 -37.76 -14.78
N CYS A 27 2.07 -37.63 -15.61
CA CYS A 27 1.98 -36.90 -16.87
C CYS A 27 0.83 -37.45 -17.73
N GLY A 28 0.11 -36.56 -18.41
CA GLY A 28 -1.00 -36.91 -19.29
C GLY A 28 -2.04 -35.79 -19.34
N GLY A 29 -2.51 -35.50 -20.56
CA GLY A 29 -2.99 -34.18 -20.96
C GLY A 29 -2.25 -33.73 -22.23
N ASP A 30 -0.99 -34.15 -22.39
CA ASP A 30 -0.24 -34.04 -23.64
C ASP A 30 -0.88 -34.89 -24.74
N ASP A 31 -1.62 -34.19 -25.60
CA ASP A 31 -2.12 -34.66 -26.89
C ASP A 31 -1.25 -34.15 -28.06
N GLY A 32 -0.12 -33.49 -27.76
CA GLY A 32 0.72 -32.77 -28.71
C GLY A 32 0.03 -31.61 -29.43
N SER A 33 -1.15 -31.18 -28.96
CA SER A 33 -2.04 -30.24 -29.65
C SER A 33 -2.11 -28.90 -28.93
N THR A 34 -2.35 -27.84 -29.70
CA THR A 34 -2.74 -26.53 -29.16
C THR A 34 -4.25 -26.37 -29.04
N GLU A 35 -5.05 -27.37 -29.42
CA GLU A 35 -6.50 -27.39 -29.17
C GLU A 35 -6.77 -27.47 -27.66
N LEU A 36 -7.82 -26.76 -27.19
CA LEU A 36 -8.27 -26.82 -25.81
C LEU A 36 -9.51 -27.72 -25.72
N VAL A 37 -9.38 -28.84 -25.02
CA VAL A 37 -10.43 -29.85 -24.88
C VAL A 37 -10.61 -30.19 -23.41
N CYS A 38 -11.49 -29.44 -22.73
CA CYS A 38 -11.84 -29.71 -21.34
C CYS A 38 -12.59 -31.05 -21.21
N GLY A 39 -12.31 -31.81 -20.14
CA GLY A 39 -12.83 -33.17 -19.92
C GLY A 39 -13.68 -33.31 -18.65
N THR A 40 -13.76 -34.52 -18.10
CA THR A 40 -14.55 -34.77 -16.90
C THR A 40 -13.87 -34.20 -15.65
N GLY A 41 -14.65 -33.47 -14.84
CA GLY A 41 -14.22 -32.94 -13.55
C GLY A 41 -14.10 -33.97 -12.43
N THR A 42 -13.89 -33.49 -11.20
CA THR A 42 -13.92 -34.31 -9.98
C THR A 42 -14.61 -33.57 -8.83
N ALA A 43 -15.02 -34.28 -7.79
CA ALA A 43 -15.50 -33.70 -6.54
C ALA A 43 -15.04 -34.55 -5.34
N GLY A 44 -14.99 -33.94 -4.16
CA GLY A 44 -14.73 -34.64 -2.91
C GLY A 44 -14.57 -33.71 -1.70
N ALA A 45 -14.51 -34.28 -0.50
CA ALA A 45 -14.31 -33.51 0.73
C ALA A 45 -12.88 -32.96 0.85
N LEU A 46 -12.76 -31.64 1.04
CA LEU A 46 -11.47 -30.97 1.31
C LEU A 46 -11.23 -30.86 2.81
N ALA A 47 -10.28 -31.62 3.33
CA ALA A 47 -9.81 -31.49 4.71
C ALA A 47 -8.73 -30.40 4.84
N GLN A 48 -8.56 -29.83 6.03
CA GLN A 48 -7.41 -28.98 6.36
C GLN A 48 -6.10 -29.76 6.20
N GLY A 49 -5.13 -29.20 5.47
CA GLY A 49 -3.90 -29.90 5.08
C GLY A 49 -4.08 -30.93 3.95
N GLY A 50 -5.29 -31.05 3.38
CA GLY A 50 -5.63 -31.98 2.30
C GLY A 50 -5.73 -31.30 0.93
N SER A 51 -5.99 -32.11 -0.10
CA SER A 51 -6.19 -31.65 -1.46
C SER A 51 -7.17 -32.53 -2.25
N VAL A 52 -7.75 -31.96 -3.31
CA VAL A 52 -8.58 -32.63 -4.31
C VAL A 52 -8.02 -32.29 -5.69
N ALA A 53 -7.88 -33.27 -6.58
CA ALA A 53 -7.25 -33.10 -7.89
C ALA A 53 -7.87 -33.98 -8.97
N VAL A 54 -7.96 -33.45 -10.19
CA VAL A 54 -8.42 -34.19 -11.38
C VAL A 54 -7.28 -35.07 -11.89
N THR A 55 -7.36 -36.37 -11.61
CA THR A 55 -6.31 -37.36 -11.94
C THR A 55 -6.70 -38.34 -13.05
N ASP A 56 -7.99 -38.41 -13.41
CA ASP A 56 -8.51 -39.29 -14.45
C ASP A 56 -8.04 -38.86 -15.85
N GLY A 57 -7.72 -39.84 -16.71
CA GLY A 57 -7.46 -39.62 -18.13
C GLY A 57 -8.67 -39.06 -18.89
N ALA A 58 -9.89 -39.26 -18.40
CA ALA A 58 -11.09 -38.60 -18.92
C ALA A 58 -11.10 -37.08 -18.70
N GLY A 59 -10.25 -36.55 -17.82
CA GLY A 59 -10.12 -35.12 -17.55
C GLY A 59 -9.55 -34.31 -18.72
N LYS A 60 -8.83 -34.94 -19.66
CA LYS A 60 -8.18 -34.26 -20.80
C LYS A 60 -7.37 -33.04 -20.33
N ASP A 61 -7.61 -31.84 -20.86
CA ASP A 61 -6.92 -30.61 -20.48
C ASP A 61 -7.30 -30.08 -19.08
N LEU A 62 -8.31 -30.67 -18.41
CA LEU A 62 -8.61 -30.39 -17.00
C LEU A 62 -7.73 -31.24 -16.06
N ARG A 63 -7.04 -32.27 -16.58
CA ARG A 63 -6.21 -33.16 -15.76
C ARG A 63 -5.03 -32.40 -15.15
N GLY A 64 -4.82 -32.58 -13.85
CA GLY A 64 -3.86 -31.81 -13.05
C GLY A 64 -4.41 -30.51 -12.47
N ALA A 65 -5.66 -30.13 -12.76
CA ALA A 65 -6.35 -29.10 -11.97
C ALA A 65 -6.53 -29.60 -10.52
N SER A 66 -6.22 -28.75 -9.54
CA SER A 66 -6.28 -29.12 -8.12
C SER A 66 -6.63 -27.95 -7.21
N ILE A 67 -7.18 -28.28 -6.05
CA ILE A 67 -7.35 -27.40 -4.89
C ILE A 67 -6.70 -28.05 -3.68
N ALA A 68 -5.93 -27.28 -2.91
CA ALA A 68 -5.36 -27.71 -1.64
C ALA A 68 -5.62 -26.67 -0.54
N ALA A 69 -5.76 -27.15 0.69
CA ALA A 69 -5.96 -26.35 1.89
C ALA A 69 -4.76 -26.51 2.83
N THR A 70 -4.30 -25.42 3.43
CA THR A 70 -3.32 -25.49 4.52
C THR A 70 -3.98 -25.99 5.81
N ALA A 71 -3.20 -26.26 6.85
CA ALA A 71 -3.73 -26.55 8.19
C ALA A 71 -4.49 -25.37 8.85
N LYS A 72 -4.44 -24.17 8.24
CA LYS A 72 -5.09 -22.94 8.72
C LYS A 72 -6.18 -22.42 7.77
N THR A 73 -6.32 -23.01 6.59
CA THR A 73 -7.36 -22.64 5.61
C THR A 73 -8.74 -23.03 6.14
N THR A 74 -9.69 -22.12 5.99
CA THR A 74 -11.13 -22.35 6.24
C THR A 74 -11.67 -23.16 5.06
N VAL A 75 -12.01 -24.42 5.31
CA VAL A 75 -12.53 -25.32 4.27
C VAL A 75 -14.07 -25.34 4.27
N PRO A 76 -14.73 -25.48 3.11
CA PRO A 76 -16.18 -25.58 3.06
C PRO A 76 -16.69 -26.86 3.71
N ALA A 77 -17.92 -26.83 4.24
CA ALA A 77 -18.59 -28.01 4.78
C ALA A 77 -19.16 -28.93 3.68
N ALA A 78 -19.41 -28.38 2.48
CA ALA A 78 -19.78 -29.14 1.29
C ALA A 78 -18.54 -29.71 0.60
N GLU A 79 -18.72 -30.73 -0.25
CA GLU A 79 -17.65 -31.21 -1.12
C GLU A 79 -17.20 -30.09 -2.08
N VAL A 80 -15.89 -30.00 -2.31
CA VAL A 80 -15.34 -29.14 -3.36
C VAL A 80 -15.44 -29.86 -4.69
N SER A 81 -15.69 -29.13 -5.77
CA SER A 81 -15.68 -29.65 -7.14
C SER A 81 -14.69 -28.89 -8.01
N ILE A 82 -14.18 -29.56 -9.05
CA ILE A 82 -13.29 -28.99 -10.06
C ILE A 82 -13.90 -29.35 -11.41
N GLU A 83 -14.45 -28.36 -12.10
CA GLU A 83 -15.31 -28.55 -13.28
C GLU A 83 -14.92 -27.62 -14.43
N CYS A 84 -15.27 -28.02 -15.65
CA CYS A 84 -15.14 -27.15 -16.83
C CYS A 84 -16.18 -26.03 -16.81
N ALA A 85 -15.76 -24.81 -17.11
CA ALA A 85 -16.65 -23.67 -17.31
C ALA A 85 -16.64 -23.18 -18.77
N SER A 86 -17.58 -22.28 -19.10
CA SER A 86 -17.50 -21.45 -20.31
C SER A 86 -16.23 -20.58 -20.27
N ASP A 87 -15.59 -20.33 -21.41
CA ASP A 87 -14.50 -19.35 -21.50
C ASP A 87 -14.87 -18.00 -20.86
N ILE A 88 -13.92 -17.43 -20.13
CA ILE A 88 -14.03 -16.13 -19.42
C ILE A 88 -12.97 -15.13 -19.91
N VAL A 89 -12.39 -15.39 -21.09
CA VAL A 89 -11.32 -14.59 -21.69
C VAL A 89 -11.82 -13.18 -22.04
N SER A 90 -11.17 -12.18 -21.46
CA SER A 90 -11.41 -10.76 -21.77
C SER A 90 -10.95 -10.40 -23.19
N ALA A 91 -11.54 -9.35 -23.77
CA ALA A 91 -11.12 -8.84 -25.08
C ALA A 91 -9.63 -8.45 -25.08
N GLY A 92 -8.90 -8.81 -26.14
CA GLY A 92 -7.44 -8.62 -26.23
C GLY A 92 -6.60 -9.76 -25.68
N PHE A 93 -7.21 -10.81 -25.10
CA PHE A 93 -6.51 -11.96 -24.55
C PHE A 93 -6.81 -13.25 -25.33
N VAL A 94 -5.93 -14.25 -25.19
CA VAL A 94 -6.14 -15.64 -25.64
C VAL A 94 -6.23 -16.56 -24.43
N ALA A 95 -7.12 -17.56 -24.48
CA ALA A 95 -7.07 -18.70 -23.55
C ALA A 95 -5.78 -19.49 -23.78
N LEU A 96 -5.03 -19.72 -22.71
CA LEU A 96 -3.92 -20.69 -22.67
C LEU A 96 -4.38 -22.06 -22.13
N GLY A 97 -5.41 -22.08 -21.27
CA GLY A 97 -6.00 -23.29 -20.71
C GLY A 97 -7.53 -23.20 -20.65
N PRO A 98 -8.23 -24.29 -20.28
CA PRO A 98 -9.67 -24.25 -20.05
C PRO A 98 -10.04 -23.31 -18.90
N ALA A 99 -11.28 -22.79 -18.91
CA ALA A 99 -11.85 -22.17 -17.72
C ALA A 99 -12.23 -23.27 -16.71
N VAL A 100 -11.79 -23.13 -15.46
CA VAL A 100 -11.98 -24.10 -14.39
C VAL A 100 -12.80 -23.46 -13.27
N LYS A 101 -13.97 -24.05 -12.97
CA LYS A 101 -14.82 -23.68 -11.84
C LYS A 101 -14.44 -24.51 -10.62
N PHE A 102 -14.11 -23.84 -9.52
CA PHE A 102 -13.94 -24.47 -8.22
C PHE A 102 -15.22 -24.31 -7.39
N GLY A 103 -15.92 -25.41 -7.14
CA GLY A 103 -16.98 -25.50 -6.14
C GLY A 103 -16.41 -25.78 -4.74
N ALA A 104 -17.10 -25.50 -3.64
CA ALA A 104 -18.35 -24.75 -3.54
C ALA A 104 -18.07 -23.24 -3.74
N GLU A 105 -18.65 -22.65 -4.79
CA GLU A 105 -18.34 -21.27 -5.18
C GLU A 105 -18.75 -20.25 -4.11
N GLY A 106 -18.01 -19.15 -4.00
CA GLY A 106 -18.19 -18.10 -2.99
C GLY A 106 -17.59 -18.44 -1.62
N THR A 107 -17.08 -19.67 -1.42
CA THR A 107 -16.32 -20.02 -0.21
C THR A 107 -15.07 -19.15 -0.10
N TRP A 108 -14.87 -18.54 1.06
CA TRP A 108 -13.74 -17.65 1.37
C TRP A 108 -12.85 -18.18 2.51
N SER A 109 -11.56 -17.85 2.46
CA SER A 109 -10.63 -18.01 3.58
C SER A 109 -9.48 -16.98 3.58
N ASP A 110 -9.26 -16.34 4.75
CA ASP A 110 -8.11 -15.46 5.04
C ASP A 110 -6.77 -16.19 5.11
N ARG A 111 -6.79 -17.52 4.97
CA ARG A 111 -5.62 -18.38 4.78
C ARG A 111 -5.83 -19.11 3.46
N PRO A 112 -5.38 -18.50 2.34
CA PRO A 112 -5.88 -18.82 1.01
C PRO A 112 -5.70 -20.29 0.63
N PHE A 113 -6.56 -20.76 -0.27
CA PHE A 113 -6.41 -22.03 -0.95
C PHE A 113 -5.23 -21.96 -1.91
N GLU A 114 -4.57 -23.10 -2.11
CA GLU A 114 -3.58 -23.28 -3.18
C GLU A 114 -4.28 -23.96 -4.37
N LEU A 115 -4.44 -23.23 -5.46
CA LEU A 115 -5.15 -23.64 -6.66
C LEU A 115 -4.15 -23.90 -7.79
N THR A 116 -4.37 -24.98 -8.55
CA THR A 116 -3.60 -25.29 -9.76
C THR A 116 -4.51 -25.31 -10.97
N LEU A 117 -4.14 -24.56 -12.01
CA LEU A 117 -4.80 -24.55 -13.31
C LEU A 117 -3.87 -25.15 -14.38
N PRO A 118 -4.34 -26.16 -15.15
CA PRO A 118 -3.65 -26.62 -16.34
C PRO A 118 -3.76 -25.60 -17.48
N TYR A 119 -2.70 -25.48 -18.28
CA TYR A 119 -2.67 -24.68 -19.50
C TYR A 119 -1.69 -25.27 -20.51
N LYS A 120 -1.73 -24.82 -21.76
CA LYS A 120 -0.77 -25.19 -22.80
C LYS A 120 0.15 -24.00 -23.08
N ALA A 121 1.38 -24.00 -22.57
CA ALA A 121 2.37 -22.98 -22.90
C ALA A 121 2.64 -22.88 -24.42
N ALA A 122 2.39 -23.96 -25.18
CA ALA A 122 2.38 -23.97 -26.64
C ALA A 122 1.33 -23.06 -27.31
N ARG A 123 0.35 -22.53 -26.55
CA ARG A 123 -0.62 -21.51 -26.99
C ARG A 123 -0.18 -20.07 -26.71
N LEU A 124 0.96 -19.85 -26.05
CA LEU A 124 1.51 -18.50 -25.86
C LEU A 124 1.78 -17.85 -27.24
N PRO A 125 1.53 -16.52 -27.38
CA PRO A 125 1.97 -15.78 -28.56
C PRO A 125 3.47 -15.98 -28.80
N ALA A 126 3.88 -16.02 -30.07
CA ALA A 126 5.23 -16.48 -30.44
C ALA A 126 6.40 -15.65 -29.87
N ALA A 127 6.15 -14.43 -29.40
CA ALA A 127 7.14 -13.56 -28.75
C ALA A 127 7.01 -13.52 -27.21
N ALA A 128 5.97 -14.14 -26.65
CA ALA A 128 5.68 -14.13 -25.23
C ALA A 128 6.51 -15.18 -24.46
N SER A 129 6.98 -14.80 -23.28
CA SER A 129 7.56 -15.68 -22.26
C SER A 129 6.63 -15.89 -21.05
N ARG A 130 7.08 -16.68 -20.07
CA ARG A 130 6.41 -16.98 -18.78
C ARG A 130 5.82 -15.77 -18.03
N ARG A 131 6.43 -14.58 -18.15
CA ARG A 131 5.92 -13.34 -17.52
C ARG A 131 4.54 -12.89 -17.99
N HIS A 132 4.09 -13.36 -19.15
CA HIS A 132 2.80 -13.02 -19.75
C HIS A 132 1.68 -14.01 -19.40
N VAL A 133 1.99 -15.11 -18.71
CA VAL A 133 0.98 -16.07 -18.23
C VAL A 133 0.20 -15.40 -17.09
N ARG A 134 -1.05 -15.06 -17.36
CA ARG A 134 -1.95 -14.36 -16.42
C ARG A 134 -3.14 -15.23 -16.05
N ILE A 135 -3.76 -14.90 -14.93
CA ILE A 135 -4.98 -15.55 -14.45
C ILE A 135 -6.09 -14.51 -14.47
N VAL A 136 -7.22 -14.83 -15.09
CA VAL A 136 -8.47 -14.08 -15.02
C VAL A 136 -9.45 -14.87 -14.14
N ALA A 137 -10.30 -14.18 -13.37
CA ALA A 137 -11.35 -14.76 -12.56
C ALA A 137 -12.72 -14.23 -12.97
N ARG A 138 -13.78 -15.00 -12.70
CA ARG A 138 -15.18 -14.58 -12.90
C ARG A 138 -16.10 -15.30 -11.90
N ARG A 139 -16.72 -14.54 -10.99
CA ARG A 139 -17.88 -15.02 -10.21
C ARG A 139 -19.06 -15.28 -11.13
N ASP A 140 -19.86 -16.29 -10.82
CA ASP A 140 -21.10 -16.58 -11.52
C ASP A 140 -21.96 -15.29 -11.69
N GLY A 141 -22.02 -14.76 -12.91
CA GLY A 141 -22.81 -13.58 -13.30
C GLY A 141 -22.14 -12.21 -13.11
N ASN A 142 -20.87 -12.13 -12.69
CA ASN A 142 -20.08 -10.89 -12.77
C ASN A 142 -19.25 -10.83 -14.07
N ALA A 143 -18.70 -9.66 -14.39
CA ALA A 143 -17.72 -9.52 -15.46
C ALA A 143 -16.39 -10.22 -15.09
N PRO A 144 -15.63 -10.76 -16.06
CA PRO A 144 -14.27 -11.25 -15.80
C PRO A 144 -13.33 -10.12 -15.38
N TYR A 145 -12.47 -10.38 -14.40
CA TYR A 145 -11.49 -9.42 -13.87
C TYR A 145 -10.14 -10.09 -13.58
N PHE A 146 -9.08 -9.31 -13.42
CA PHE A 146 -7.77 -9.82 -13.01
C PHE A 146 -7.63 -9.75 -11.47
N PRO A 147 -7.69 -10.89 -10.75
CA PRO A 147 -7.56 -10.91 -9.30
C PRO A 147 -6.09 -10.75 -8.85
N ALA A 148 -5.90 -10.15 -7.68
CA ALA A 148 -4.59 -10.06 -7.01
C ALA A 148 -4.19 -11.38 -6.31
N VAL A 149 -4.18 -12.48 -7.08
CA VAL A 149 -3.73 -13.80 -6.60
C VAL A 149 -2.21 -13.81 -6.35
N SER A 150 -1.78 -14.49 -5.29
CA SER A 150 -0.39 -14.49 -4.85
C SER A 150 0.37 -15.77 -5.19
N ASN A 151 1.70 -15.70 -5.14
CA ASN A 151 2.62 -16.85 -5.23
C ASN A 151 2.47 -17.69 -6.50
N ARG A 152 2.28 -17.04 -7.66
CA ARG A 152 2.16 -17.68 -8.97
C ARG A 152 3.45 -18.43 -9.36
N LEU A 153 3.42 -19.76 -9.31
CA LEU A 153 4.46 -20.69 -9.75
C LEU A 153 4.06 -21.32 -11.10
N LEU A 154 5.03 -21.50 -12.01
CA LEU A 154 4.82 -22.09 -13.34
C LEU A 154 5.64 -23.38 -13.53
N ASP A 155 4.96 -24.43 -13.94
CA ASP A 155 5.50 -25.71 -14.41
C ASP A 155 5.14 -25.86 -15.90
N ASP A 156 6.12 -25.69 -16.79
CA ASP A 156 5.96 -25.78 -18.25
C ASP A 156 7.05 -26.63 -18.92
N ASP A 157 7.66 -27.55 -18.16
CA ASP A 157 8.57 -28.59 -18.65
C ASP A 157 7.92 -29.38 -19.81
N ASP A 158 6.61 -29.63 -19.67
CA ASP A 158 5.74 -29.99 -20.78
C ASP A 158 4.92 -28.77 -21.22
N ARG A 159 5.15 -28.31 -22.45
CA ARG A 159 4.47 -27.13 -23.02
C ARG A 159 3.04 -27.41 -23.50
N PHE A 160 2.63 -28.67 -23.59
CA PHE A 160 1.27 -29.09 -23.96
C PHE A 160 0.45 -29.53 -22.74
N ALA A 161 1.08 -29.75 -21.59
CA ALA A 161 0.44 -30.09 -20.31
C ALA A 161 0.98 -29.27 -19.13
N SER A 162 1.20 -27.96 -19.35
CA SER A 162 1.74 -27.01 -18.37
C SER A 162 0.74 -26.71 -17.24
N ARG A 163 1.22 -26.15 -16.13
CA ARG A 163 0.43 -25.82 -14.94
C ARG A 163 0.87 -24.49 -14.32
N VAL A 164 -0.11 -23.74 -13.82
CA VAL A 164 0.12 -22.60 -12.94
C VAL A 164 -0.51 -22.89 -11.58
N THR A 165 0.29 -22.82 -10.52
CA THR A 165 -0.16 -22.92 -9.14
C THR A 165 -0.08 -21.54 -8.49
N PHE A 166 -1.10 -21.15 -7.73
CA PHE A 166 -1.21 -19.84 -7.08
C PHE A 166 -2.08 -19.93 -5.84
N ARG A 167 -2.10 -18.85 -5.05
CA ARG A 167 -2.95 -18.71 -3.87
C ARG A 167 -4.10 -17.75 -4.12
N ALA A 168 -5.30 -18.18 -3.74
CA ALA A 168 -6.54 -17.40 -3.81
C ALA A 168 -7.38 -17.61 -2.55
N GLY A 169 -7.96 -16.53 -2.01
CA GLY A 169 -8.86 -16.63 -0.86
C GLY A 169 -10.24 -17.17 -1.19
N GLU A 170 -10.66 -17.13 -2.46
CA GLU A 170 -12.01 -17.44 -2.92
C GLU A 170 -12.05 -18.66 -3.83
N LEU A 171 -13.14 -19.43 -3.78
CA LEU A 171 -13.47 -20.46 -4.76
C LEU A 171 -14.44 -19.90 -5.80
N THR A 172 -14.02 -19.85 -7.06
CA THR A 172 -14.82 -19.35 -8.19
C THR A 172 -14.26 -19.89 -9.52
N THR A 173 -14.68 -19.32 -10.67
CA THR A 173 -14.12 -19.68 -11.98
C THR A 173 -12.84 -18.91 -12.28
N TYR A 174 -11.77 -19.62 -12.63
CA TYR A 174 -10.51 -19.06 -13.09
C TYR A 174 -10.09 -19.59 -14.46
N GLN A 175 -9.35 -18.80 -15.23
CA GLN A 175 -8.78 -19.23 -16.52
C GLN A 175 -7.39 -18.63 -16.73
N VAL A 176 -6.51 -19.40 -17.37
CA VAL A 176 -5.15 -18.97 -17.73
C VAL A 176 -5.17 -18.30 -19.11
N VAL A 177 -4.63 -17.09 -19.20
CA VAL A 177 -4.67 -16.25 -20.40
C VAL A 177 -3.33 -15.54 -20.68
N ALA A 178 -3.16 -15.03 -21.91
CA ALA A 178 -2.10 -14.08 -22.27
C ALA A 178 -2.64 -13.02 -23.24
N ASP A 179 -2.05 -11.82 -23.24
CA ASP A 179 -2.38 -10.76 -24.19
C ASP A 179 -2.01 -11.19 -25.63
N VAL A 180 -2.84 -10.91 -26.64
CA VAL A 180 -2.56 -11.23 -28.06
C VAL A 180 -1.29 -10.56 -28.62
N ASN A 181 -0.76 -9.56 -27.91
CA ASN A 181 0.44 -8.80 -28.23
C ASN A 181 1.60 -9.07 -27.27
N ALA A 182 1.45 -9.97 -26.30
CA ALA A 182 2.46 -10.31 -25.30
C ALA A 182 3.86 -10.54 -25.92
N GLY A 183 4.87 -9.88 -25.34
CA GLY A 183 6.27 -9.97 -25.76
C GLY A 183 6.60 -9.43 -27.15
N LYS A 184 5.69 -8.73 -27.85
CA LYS A 184 6.05 -8.04 -29.10
C LYS A 184 6.99 -6.87 -28.76
N PRO A 185 8.19 -6.78 -29.37
CA PRO A 185 9.10 -5.68 -29.07
C PRO A 185 8.48 -4.32 -29.42
N GLU A 186 8.61 -3.36 -28.51
CA GLU A 186 8.24 -1.96 -28.76
C GLU A 186 9.39 -1.01 -28.42
N SER A 187 9.43 0.15 -29.09
CA SER A 187 10.43 1.18 -28.80
C SER A 187 9.86 2.16 -27.77
N GLN A 188 10.48 2.17 -26.59
CA GLN A 188 10.09 2.97 -25.45
C GLN A 188 11.11 4.09 -25.25
N GLN A 189 10.64 5.33 -25.02
CA GLN A 189 11.50 6.42 -24.55
C GLN A 189 11.77 6.19 -23.07
N PHE A 190 13.04 6.14 -22.68
CA PHE A 190 13.46 6.08 -21.28
C PHE A 190 13.97 7.44 -20.81
N ALA A 191 13.57 7.85 -19.61
CA ALA A 191 14.18 8.95 -18.88
C ALA A 191 15.53 8.53 -18.24
N TRP A 192 15.73 7.23 -18.02
CA TRP A 192 16.83 6.61 -17.26
C TRP A 192 16.88 7.04 -15.79
N ARG A 193 15.70 7.26 -15.20
CA ARG A 193 15.56 7.64 -13.80
C ARG A 193 14.52 6.78 -13.09
N ALA A 194 14.85 6.37 -11.88
CA ALA A 194 13.98 5.67 -10.97
C ALA A 194 13.81 6.49 -9.69
N ILE A 195 12.68 6.32 -9.02
CA ILE A 195 12.46 6.86 -7.68
C ILE A 195 12.05 5.72 -6.74
N VAL A 196 12.72 5.66 -5.59
CA VAL A 196 12.58 4.61 -4.59
C VAL A 196 12.38 5.30 -3.25
N GLY A 197 11.48 4.81 -2.40
CA GLY A 197 11.27 5.40 -1.09
C GLY A 197 10.88 4.40 -0.02
N ILE A 198 11.23 4.69 1.23
CA ILE A 198 10.85 3.89 2.41
C ILE A 198 10.00 4.75 3.35
N SER A 199 8.94 4.19 3.96
CA SER A 199 8.13 4.90 4.98
C SER A 199 7.58 6.21 4.39
N MET A 200 7.82 7.35 5.04
CA MET A 200 7.57 8.71 4.53
C MET A 200 7.99 8.93 3.06
N GLY A 201 9.03 8.24 2.58
CA GLY A 201 9.51 8.33 1.20
C GLY A 201 8.73 7.48 0.20
N GLY A 202 8.03 6.43 0.62
CA GLY A 202 7.44 5.42 -0.26
C GLY A 202 6.28 5.94 -1.12
N ASN A 203 5.20 6.38 -0.48
CA ASN A 203 4.08 7.02 -1.20
C ASN A 203 4.56 8.28 -1.92
N ALA A 204 5.47 9.06 -1.33
CA ALA A 204 6.06 10.21 -2.01
C ALA A 204 6.73 9.82 -3.35
N ALA A 205 7.49 8.72 -3.39
CA ALA A 205 8.10 8.21 -4.61
C ALA A 205 7.04 7.89 -5.68
N MET A 206 5.95 7.23 -5.29
CA MET A 206 4.80 6.95 -6.16
C MET A 206 4.11 8.24 -6.64
N SER A 207 3.71 9.09 -5.71
CA SER A 207 2.92 10.31 -5.93
C SER A 207 3.66 11.31 -6.83
N ILE A 208 4.95 11.55 -6.59
CA ILE A 208 5.79 12.43 -7.41
C ILE A 208 5.98 11.84 -8.81
N ALA A 209 6.22 10.53 -8.94
CA ALA A 209 6.39 9.90 -10.25
C ALA A 209 5.11 9.96 -11.10
N LEU A 210 3.95 9.71 -10.50
CA LEU A 210 2.67 9.76 -11.21
C LEU A 210 2.26 11.20 -11.59
N ARG A 211 2.72 12.22 -10.85
CA ARG A 211 2.61 13.64 -11.26
C ARG A 211 3.63 14.03 -12.34
N ASN A 212 4.74 13.29 -12.47
CA ASN A 212 5.83 13.57 -13.42
C ASN A 212 6.18 12.34 -14.31
N PRO A 213 5.20 11.78 -15.06
CA PRO A 213 5.33 10.49 -15.75
C PRO A 213 6.29 10.50 -16.95
N ASP A 214 6.83 11.67 -17.35
CA ASP A 214 7.90 11.82 -18.34
C ASP A 214 9.31 11.76 -17.72
N LYS A 215 9.42 11.85 -16.39
CA LYS A 215 10.70 11.97 -15.69
C LYS A 215 11.22 10.66 -15.11
N PHE A 216 10.37 9.65 -14.91
CA PHE A 216 10.69 8.41 -14.21
C PHE A 216 10.16 7.18 -14.95
N ASP A 217 11.03 6.19 -15.17
CA ASP A 217 10.67 4.90 -15.79
C ASP A 217 10.18 3.88 -14.74
N ILE A 218 10.62 4.04 -13.49
CA ILE A 218 10.55 3.03 -12.43
C ILE A 218 10.22 3.70 -11.09
N VAL A 219 9.27 3.11 -10.36
CA VAL A 219 8.87 3.49 -9.01
C VAL A 219 9.02 2.28 -8.10
N ALA A 220 9.60 2.45 -6.91
CA ALA A 220 9.50 1.47 -5.83
C ALA A 220 9.06 2.14 -4.51
N ASP A 221 7.88 1.77 -4.05
CA ASP A 221 7.28 2.17 -2.78
C ASP A 221 7.50 1.06 -1.74
N LEU A 222 8.32 1.32 -0.72
CA LEU A 222 8.71 0.34 0.29
C LEU A 222 8.05 0.71 1.63
N VAL A 223 6.86 0.19 1.90
CA VAL A 223 5.95 0.58 3.01
C VAL A 223 5.76 2.09 3.01
N GLY A 224 5.03 2.61 2.02
CA GLY A 224 4.76 4.03 1.89
C GLY A 224 3.82 4.54 2.97
N GLU A 225 4.13 5.70 3.56
CA GLU A 225 3.26 6.38 4.52
C GLU A 225 3.07 7.85 4.17
N PRO A 226 1.81 8.35 4.07
CA PRO A 226 0.55 7.58 4.07
C PRO A 226 0.47 6.56 2.92
N GLY A 227 -0.20 5.41 3.11
CA GLY A 227 -0.23 4.28 2.15
C GLY A 227 -0.74 4.59 0.73
N PRO A 228 -0.58 3.70 -0.26
CA PRO A 228 -0.89 3.99 -1.67
C PRO A 228 -2.39 4.16 -1.99
N SER A 229 -3.29 3.68 -1.11
CA SER A 229 -4.73 4.01 -1.12
C SER A 229 -5.00 5.07 -0.06
N MET A 230 -5.20 6.32 -0.49
CA MET A 230 -5.59 7.42 0.40
C MET A 230 -6.99 7.22 0.95
N VAL A 231 -7.89 6.60 0.17
CA VAL A 231 -9.25 6.25 0.61
C VAL A 231 -9.20 5.44 1.90
N TYR A 232 -8.43 4.34 1.89
CA TYR A 232 -8.25 3.53 3.08
C TYR A 232 -7.52 4.30 4.19
N THR A 233 -6.41 4.98 3.89
CA THR A 233 -5.61 5.65 4.91
C THR A 233 -6.36 6.81 5.60
N LEU A 234 -7.21 7.54 4.89
CA LEU A 234 -8.08 8.57 5.46
C LEU A 234 -9.20 7.95 6.31
N GLY A 235 -9.83 6.87 5.85
CA GLY A 235 -10.79 6.10 6.65
C GLY A 235 -10.17 5.60 7.96
N MET A 236 -8.96 5.05 7.90
CA MET A 236 -8.20 4.64 9.08
C MET A 236 -7.85 5.82 10.00
N VAL A 237 -7.50 6.98 9.45
CA VAL A 237 -7.26 8.20 10.26
C VAL A 237 -8.54 8.66 10.95
N ASN A 238 -9.67 8.63 10.26
CA ASN A 238 -10.98 8.95 10.84
C ASN A 238 -11.35 7.96 11.95
N ASP A 239 -11.41 6.67 11.63
CA ASP A 239 -12.01 5.65 12.49
C ASP A 239 -11.09 5.22 13.64
N PHE A 240 -9.78 5.12 13.40
CA PHE A 240 -8.82 4.61 14.40
C PHE A 240 -7.94 5.68 15.03
N VAL A 241 -7.55 6.73 14.27
CA VAL A 241 -6.67 7.78 14.80
C VAL A 241 -7.46 8.89 15.49
N PHE A 242 -8.70 9.17 15.08
CA PHE A 242 -9.59 10.15 15.73
C PHE A 242 -10.90 9.56 16.27
N GLY A 243 -11.22 8.31 15.94
CA GLY A 243 -12.50 7.67 16.28
C GLY A 243 -12.48 6.73 17.49
N GLY A 244 -13.52 5.88 17.55
CA GLY A 244 -13.79 4.93 18.65
C GLY A 244 -14.84 5.38 19.67
N PHE A 245 -15.45 6.54 19.47
CA PHE A 245 -16.45 7.13 20.37
C PHE A 245 -17.88 6.71 20.01
N CYS A 246 -18.77 6.61 20.99
CA CYS A 246 -20.19 6.41 20.75
C CYS A 246 -20.84 7.67 20.16
N THR A 247 -21.58 7.49 19.08
CA THR A 247 -22.28 8.58 18.37
C THR A 247 -23.69 8.83 18.94
N ALA A 248 -24.31 9.93 18.53
CA ALA A 248 -25.73 10.22 18.73
C ALA A 248 -26.63 9.11 18.15
N GLN A 249 -26.20 8.46 17.05
CA GLN A 249 -26.90 7.33 16.46
C GLN A 249 -26.83 6.09 17.37
N ASP A 250 -25.67 5.82 17.99
CA ASP A 250 -25.52 4.74 18.98
C ASP A 250 -26.39 4.98 20.21
N GLN A 251 -26.47 6.23 20.67
CA GLN A 251 -27.32 6.62 21.79
C GLN A 251 -28.81 6.48 21.46
N ALA A 252 -29.25 6.91 20.28
CA ALA A 252 -30.61 6.71 19.80
C ALA A 252 -30.96 5.22 19.63
N ALA A 253 -29.99 4.38 19.26
CA ALA A 253 -30.13 2.93 19.14
C ALA A 253 -29.93 2.16 20.46
N GLY A 254 -29.57 2.83 21.56
CA GLY A 254 -29.29 2.20 22.86
C GLY A 254 -28.02 1.33 22.90
N ARG A 255 -27.04 1.57 22.02
CA ARG A 255 -25.77 0.82 21.92
C ARG A 255 -24.66 1.37 22.82
N GLY A 256 -24.70 2.67 23.13
CA GLY A 256 -23.75 3.38 23.99
C GLY A 256 -24.18 4.85 24.14
N ASN A 257 -23.51 5.64 24.98
CA ASN A 257 -23.83 7.06 25.15
C ASN A 257 -22.65 7.94 24.69
N ILE A 258 -22.94 9.13 24.18
CA ILE A 258 -21.90 10.15 23.92
C ILE A 258 -21.13 10.40 25.23
N GLY A 259 -19.80 10.51 25.15
CA GLY A 259 -18.92 10.52 26.33
C GLY A 259 -18.44 9.14 26.78
N THR A 260 -18.64 8.10 25.96
CA THR A 260 -18.07 6.75 26.17
C THR A 260 -17.51 6.20 24.87
N LEU A 261 -16.59 5.22 24.96
CA LEU A 261 -16.09 4.51 23.80
C LEU A 261 -17.10 3.48 23.30
N CYS A 262 -17.30 3.48 21.99
CA CYS A 262 -17.95 2.42 21.23
C CYS A 262 -16.88 1.88 20.26
N PRO A 263 -16.05 0.90 20.68
CA PRO A 263 -14.93 0.43 19.86
C PRO A 263 -15.42 0.00 18.47
N ILE A 264 -14.88 0.67 17.45
CA ILE A 264 -15.22 0.39 16.06
C ILE A 264 -14.58 -0.95 15.71
N ALA A 265 -15.39 -2.02 15.74
CA ALA A 265 -15.07 -3.18 14.93
C ALA A 265 -15.06 -2.70 13.48
N SER A 266 -13.93 -2.88 12.79
CA SER A 266 -13.84 -2.56 11.36
C SER A 266 -15.05 -3.17 10.66
N LYS A 267 -15.80 -2.34 9.91
CA LYS A 267 -16.98 -2.79 9.18
C LYS A 267 -16.58 -3.77 8.07
N ARG A 268 -15.32 -3.73 7.63
CA ARG A 268 -14.76 -4.47 6.48
C ARG A 268 -13.30 -4.87 6.77
N PRO A 269 -13.03 -5.79 7.72
CA PRO A 269 -11.68 -6.15 8.09
C PRO A 269 -10.94 -6.80 6.91
N ASP A 270 -9.93 -6.11 6.37
CA ASP A 270 -8.96 -6.70 5.43
C ASP A 270 -8.13 -7.77 6.18
N GLN A 271 -7.58 -8.71 5.41
CA GLN A 271 -6.55 -9.60 5.90
C GLN A 271 -5.39 -8.76 6.45
N PHE A 272 -5.15 -8.91 7.76
CA PHE A 272 -4.11 -8.20 8.52
C PHE A 272 -4.43 -6.75 8.95
N GLU A 273 -5.67 -6.27 8.79
CA GLU A 273 -6.05 -5.00 9.42
C GLU A 273 -5.93 -5.06 10.94
N ILE A 274 -5.24 -4.08 11.51
CA ILE A 274 -5.15 -3.87 12.96
C ILE A 274 -6.05 -2.68 13.33
N ALA A 275 -7.17 -2.99 13.98
CA ALA A 275 -8.05 -1.98 14.55
C ALA A 275 -7.41 -1.31 15.78
N SER A 276 -7.78 -0.05 16.00
CA SER A 276 -7.30 0.84 17.07
C SER A 276 -8.37 1.91 17.33
N ASP A 277 -8.26 2.65 18.43
CA ASP A 277 -9.09 3.83 18.68
C ASP A 277 -8.24 4.99 19.24
N TYR A 278 -8.82 6.20 19.34
CA TYR A 278 -8.09 7.36 19.84
C TYR A 278 -7.50 7.12 21.24
N GLU A 279 -8.15 6.35 22.12
CA GLU A 279 -7.68 6.13 23.49
C GLU A 279 -6.75 4.91 23.62
N HIS A 280 -6.84 3.95 22.69
CA HIS A 280 -6.07 2.71 22.66
C HIS A 280 -5.29 2.60 21.35
N MET A 281 -4.30 3.47 21.17
CA MET A 281 -3.43 3.42 19.98
C MET A 281 -2.55 2.17 20.00
N LEU A 282 -2.36 1.55 18.83
CA LEU A 282 -1.54 0.35 18.72
C LEU A 282 -0.11 0.58 19.24
N TYR A 283 0.32 -0.30 20.15
CA TYR A 283 1.67 -0.33 20.67
C TYR A 283 2.37 -1.65 20.32
N GLN A 284 3.55 -1.55 19.71
CA GLN A 284 4.37 -2.69 19.30
C GLN A 284 5.71 -2.66 20.04
N ALA A 285 5.84 -3.49 21.06
CA ALA A 285 7.10 -3.65 21.80
C ALA A 285 8.13 -4.48 21.00
N GLY A 286 9.41 -4.13 21.11
CA GLY A 286 10.52 -4.85 20.43
C GLY A 286 10.97 -4.15 19.15
N ASP A 287 11.50 -4.93 18.22
CA ASP A 287 12.19 -4.45 17.01
C ASP A 287 11.24 -4.30 15.81
N GLY A 288 11.78 -3.84 14.67
CA GLY A 288 11.11 -3.84 13.36
C GLY A 288 10.06 -2.77 13.11
N VAL A 289 9.81 -1.86 14.05
CA VAL A 289 9.06 -0.62 13.79
C VAL A 289 9.93 0.44 13.10
N GLY A 290 11.25 0.44 13.37
CA GLY A 290 12.19 1.48 12.91
C GLY A 290 12.22 2.75 13.76
N LEU A 291 11.14 3.04 14.48
CA LEU A 291 11.02 4.12 15.45
C LEU A 291 10.46 3.58 16.78
N THR A 292 10.57 4.36 17.86
CA THR A 292 9.88 4.03 19.11
C THR A 292 8.39 4.31 18.97
N LEU A 293 7.58 3.28 18.68
CA LEU A 293 6.12 3.43 18.62
C LEU A 293 5.58 3.80 20.02
N ARG A 294 4.95 4.96 20.10
CA ARG A 294 4.23 5.50 21.26
C ARG A 294 3.16 6.44 20.77
N ARG A 295 2.21 6.77 21.64
CA ARG A 295 1.13 7.73 21.37
C ARG A 295 1.64 9.05 20.77
N GLY A 296 2.70 9.63 21.33
CA GLY A 296 3.31 10.86 20.82
C GLY A 296 4.00 10.74 19.45
N LEU A 297 4.23 9.53 18.91
CA LEU A 297 4.68 9.36 17.51
C LEU A 297 3.51 9.57 16.55
N TYR A 298 2.33 9.00 16.84
CA TYR A 298 1.11 9.22 16.05
C TYR A 298 0.78 10.72 15.99
N MET A 299 0.75 11.40 17.13
CA MET A 299 0.46 12.85 17.17
C MET A 299 1.42 13.67 16.29
N LYS A 300 2.74 13.40 16.36
CA LYS A 300 3.74 14.07 15.51
C LYS A 300 3.60 13.72 14.03
N GLY A 301 3.40 12.44 13.72
CA GLY A 301 3.24 11.96 12.35
C GLY A 301 2.05 12.61 11.66
N VAL A 302 0.87 12.55 12.28
CA VAL A 302 -0.37 13.07 11.71
C VAL A 302 -0.33 14.61 11.62
N ARG A 303 0.31 15.32 12.57
CA ARG A 303 0.57 16.76 12.42
C ARG A 303 1.46 17.08 11.22
N ASP A 304 2.59 16.40 11.04
CA ASP A 304 3.46 16.65 9.88
C ASP A 304 2.81 16.25 8.54
N MET A 305 2.07 15.14 8.50
CA MET A 305 1.25 14.77 7.33
C MET A 305 0.24 15.87 7.02
N SER A 306 -0.43 16.41 8.04
CA SER A 306 -1.39 17.51 7.89
C SER A 306 -0.74 18.82 7.44
N ARG A 307 0.52 19.09 7.82
CA ARG A 307 1.27 20.24 7.29
C ARG A 307 1.68 20.03 5.83
N ALA A 308 1.97 18.79 5.42
CA ALA A 308 2.31 18.43 4.05
C ALA A 308 1.10 18.38 3.10
N LEU A 309 -0.05 17.87 3.58
CA LEU A 309 -1.21 17.48 2.78
C LEU A 309 -2.51 18.24 3.10
N SER A 310 -2.48 19.23 4.00
CA SER A 310 -3.66 19.86 4.65
C SER A 310 -4.29 19.01 5.76
N ASN A 311 -5.09 19.63 6.62
CA ASN A 311 -5.77 18.99 7.74
C ASN A 311 -6.83 17.96 7.27
N PRO A 312 -6.67 16.66 7.56
CA PRO A 312 -7.58 15.62 7.09
C PRO A 312 -8.89 15.53 7.90
N ALA A 313 -8.90 16.02 9.14
CA ALA A 313 -10.04 15.90 10.05
C ALA A 313 -11.05 17.03 9.85
N LEU A 314 -10.58 18.28 9.65
CA LEU A 314 -11.46 19.45 9.62
C LEU A 314 -11.09 20.42 8.51
N TYR A 315 -12.11 21.00 7.87
CA TYR A 315 -11.94 22.05 6.87
C TYR A 315 -11.98 23.45 7.49
N ASN A 316 -11.10 24.34 7.02
CA ASN A 316 -11.12 25.74 7.36
C ASN A 316 -10.77 26.57 6.12
N PRO A 317 -11.72 27.34 5.54
CA PRO A 317 -11.47 28.10 4.32
C PRO A 317 -10.46 29.24 4.48
N ALA A 318 -10.11 29.63 5.71
CA ALA A 318 -9.09 30.64 5.99
C ALA A 318 -7.68 30.06 6.20
N HIS A 319 -7.52 28.75 6.48
CA HIS A 319 -6.22 28.15 6.77
C HIS A 319 -6.19 26.62 6.59
N PRO A 320 -5.35 26.05 5.70
CA PRO A 320 -5.42 24.63 5.34
C PRO A 320 -4.98 23.65 6.43
N TYR A 321 -4.40 24.13 7.54
CA TYR A 321 -3.96 23.29 8.66
C TYR A 321 -4.79 23.47 9.95
N ALA A 322 -5.38 24.66 10.15
CA ALA A 322 -6.04 24.96 11.42
C ALA A 322 -7.50 24.50 11.37
N PRO A 323 -8.08 23.96 12.45
CA PRO A 323 -9.52 23.72 12.54
C PRO A 323 -10.34 25.00 12.31
N PRO A 324 -11.61 24.90 11.88
CA PRO A 324 -12.50 26.04 11.75
C PRO A 324 -12.66 26.74 13.11
N GLY A 325 -12.78 28.06 13.11
CA GLY A 325 -12.82 28.88 14.33
C GLY A 325 -11.47 29.12 15.02
N VAL A 326 -10.39 28.45 14.62
CA VAL A 326 -9.04 28.66 15.19
C VAL A 326 -8.23 29.64 14.34
N ASP A 327 -7.91 30.80 14.91
CA ASP A 327 -7.04 31.81 14.28
C ASP A 327 -5.61 31.24 14.10
N PRO A 328 -4.97 31.34 12.92
CA PRO A 328 -3.58 30.92 12.72
C PRO A 328 -2.56 31.51 13.73
N ALA A 329 -2.83 32.71 14.28
CA ALA A 329 -2.01 33.30 15.34
C ALA A 329 -2.04 32.52 16.67
N TYR A 330 -3.05 31.66 16.88
CA TYR A 330 -3.09 30.72 17.99
C TYR A 330 -2.00 29.65 17.86
N LEU A 331 -1.77 29.13 16.64
CA LEU A 331 -0.78 28.10 16.36
C LEU A 331 0.68 28.56 16.61
N LEU A 332 0.92 29.87 16.59
CA LEU A 332 2.22 30.49 16.89
C LEU A 332 2.54 30.58 18.39
N ARG A 333 1.60 30.24 19.28
CA ARG A 333 1.80 30.22 20.73
C ARG A 333 2.57 28.97 21.16
N THR A 334 3.21 28.99 22.33
CA THR A 334 3.87 27.80 22.90
C THR A 334 2.87 26.65 23.14
N ALA A 335 3.35 25.41 23.17
CA ALA A 335 2.53 24.27 23.59
C ALA A 335 1.90 24.50 24.97
N GLU A 336 2.69 24.96 25.94
CA GLU A 336 2.24 25.28 27.30
C GLU A 336 1.09 26.31 27.33
N ASP A 337 1.19 27.41 26.57
CA ASP A 337 0.14 28.43 26.52
C ASP A 337 -1.16 27.88 25.91
N ARG A 338 -1.06 27.03 24.89
CA ARG A 338 -2.23 26.41 24.24
C ARG A 338 -2.92 25.38 25.11
N CYS A 339 -2.17 24.55 25.82
CA CYS A 339 -2.74 23.58 26.76
C CYS A 339 -3.31 24.24 28.03
N ALA A 340 -2.83 25.44 28.38
CA ALA A 340 -3.38 26.23 29.49
C ALA A 340 -4.58 27.12 29.08
N ASN A 341 -4.62 27.58 27.83
CA ASN A 341 -5.59 28.54 27.32
C ASN A 341 -6.21 28.06 25.99
N PRO A 342 -7.02 26.98 26.00
CA PRO A 342 -7.67 26.45 24.81
C PRO A 342 -8.61 27.48 24.16
N VAL A 343 -8.74 27.42 22.83
CA VAL A 343 -9.86 28.06 22.13
C VAL A 343 -11.12 27.27 22.45
N VAL A 344 -12.18 27.97 22.87
CA VAL A 344 -13.50 27.41 23.14
C VAL A 344 -14.50 27.96 22.12
N LEU A 345 -15.08 27.07 21.34
CA LEU A 345 -16.10 27.32 20.32
C LEU A 345 -17.46 26.88 20.88
N GLY A 346 -18.53 27.61 20.54
CA GLY A 346 -19.89 27.28 20.98
C GLY A 346 -20.89 27.53 19.86
N ASN A 347 -21.96 26.75 19.81
CA ASN A 347 -22.77 26.54 18.59
C ASN A 347 -21.91 25.94 17.46
N PHE A 348 -21.00 25.04 17.84
CA PHE A 348 -20.26 24.20 16.91
C PHE A 348 -21.05 22.90 16.77
N PHE A 349 -21.70 22.71 15.65
CA PHE A 349 -22.53 21.54 15.39
C PHE A 349 -21.66 20.38 14.91
N ASP A 350 -22.12 19.17 15.22
CA ASP A 350 -21.55 17.95 14.69
C ASP A 350 -22.60 16.84 14.76
N ARG A 351 -22.92 16.22 13.63
CA ARG A 351 -23.95 15.18 13.53
C ARG A 351 -23.74 14.00 14.48
N GLU A 352 -22.48 13.63 14.74
CA GLU A 352 -22.15 12.41 15.48
C GLU A 352 -22.04 12.65 16.98
N PHE A 353 -21.58 13.82 17.42
CA PHE A 353 -21.18 14.07 18.80
C PHE A 353 -21.77 15.34 19.43
N ASN A 354 -22.26 16.30 18.64
CA ASN A 354 -22.87 17.54 19.14
C ASN A 354 -24.01 18.07 18.23
N PRO A 355 -25.05 17.27 17.92
CA PRO A 355 -26.02 17.62 16.88
C PRO A 355 -26.91 18.83 17.24
N GLU A 356 -27.06 19.16 18.53
CA GLU A 356 -27.72 20.39 18.97
C GLU A 356 -26.76 21.59 19.14
N GLY A 357 -25.46 21.43 18.87
CA GLY A 357 -24.43 22.47 19.06
C GLY A 357 -24.29 22.96 20.51
N ALA A 358 -24.77 22.17 21.48
CA ALA A 358 -25.02 22.58 22.85
C ALA A 358 -23.80 22.45 23.78
N ALA A 359 -22.94 21.45 23.54
CA ALA A 359 -21.67 21.33 24.24
C ALA A 359 -20.63 22.29 23.63
N PRO A 360 -19.70 22.85 24.43
CA PRO A 360 -18.55 23.56 23.90
C PRO A 360 -17.61 22.60 23.15
N VAL A 361 -16.98 23.11 22.09
CA VAL A 361 -15.98 22.38 21.30
C VAL A 361 -14.65 23.11 21.41
N ILE A 362 -13.57 22.38 21.73
CA ILE A 362 -12.31 22.97 22.16
C ILE A 362 -11.11 22.50 21.34
N THR A 363 -10.10 23.35 21.20
CA THR A 363 -8.72 22.88 20.92
C THR A 363 -8.18 22.22 22.18
N PHE A 364 -7.45 21.11 22.07
CA PHE A 364 -7.01 20.34 23.23
C PHE A 364 -5.57 19.83 23.09
N CYS A 365 -5.06 19.23 24.17
CA CYS A 365 -3.74 18.61 24.22
C CYS A 365 -3.85 17.15 24.67
N ASP A 366 -2.99 16.29 24.13
CA ASP A 366 -2.90 14.89 24.52
C ASP A 366 -2.02 14.71 25.78
N GLY A 367 -2.41 13.76 26.63
CA GLY A 367 -1.71 13.41 27.88
C GLY A 367 -0.47 12.53 27.67
N GLY A 368 -0.33 11.93 26.49
CA GLY A 368 0.67 10.89 26.22
C GLY A 368 0.29 9.54 26.82
N ASP A 369 1.28 8.66 26.89
CA ASP A 369 1.16 7.29 27.36
C ASP A 369 2.15 6.97 28.49
N GLY A 370 1.85 5.95 29.29
CA GLY A 370 2.61 5.67 30.52
C GLY A 370 2.48 4.24 31.01
N THR A 371 3.39 3.83 31.90
CA THR A 371 3.41 2.46 32.45
C THR A 371 2.25 2.16 33.42
N ALA A 372 1.43 3.15 33.77
CA ALA A 372 0.28 2.97 34.65
C ALA A 372 -0.89 2.28 33.96
N LEU A 373 -1.20 2.67 32.72
CA LEU A 373 -2.27 2.08 31.89
C LEU A 373 -1.72 1.23 30.72
N GLY A 374 -0.50 1.52 30.26
CA GLY A 374 0.12 0.87 29.11
C GLY A 374 0.60 1.90 28.08
N PHE A 375 1.63 1.57 27.30
CA PHE A 375 2.00 2.40 26.14
C PHE A 375 0.95 2.28 25.03
N GLY A 376 0.72 3.35 24.28
CA GLY A 376 -0.41 3.48 23.35
C GLY A 376 -1.72 3.94 24.00
N VAL A 377 -1.95 3.60 25.27
CA VAL A 377 -3.16 3.96 26.03
C VAL A 377 -3.08 5.42 26.52
N PHE A 378 -4.14 6.20 26.28
CA PHE A 378 -4.31 7.55 26.81
C PHE A 378 -4.43 7.52 28.33
N ASP A 379 -3.53 8.23 29.04
CA ASP A 379 -3.59 8.35 30.50
C ASP A 379 -4.01 9.77 30.92
N PRO A 380 -5.27 9.98 31.39
CA PRO A 380 -5.77 11.30 31.79
C PRO A 380 -5.08 11.84 33.06
N ASN A 381 -4.31 11.02 33.77
CA ASN A 381 -3.55 11.47 34.95
C ASN A 381 -2.20 12.10 34.56
N LEU A 382 -1.77 11.97 33.30
CA LEU A 382 -0.57 12.63 32.79
C LEU A 382 -0.86 14.07 32.37
N PRO A 383 0.10 15.00 32.51
CA PRO A 383 -0.06 16.38 32.05
C PRO A 383 -0.30 16.45 30.53
N GLN A 384 -1.48 16.93 30.13
CA GLN A 384 -1.85 17.21 28.74
C GLN A 384 -1.02 18.35 28.16
N ASN A 385 0.10 18.02 27.51
CA ASN A 385 1.15 18.97 27.10
C ASN A 385 1.52 18.89 25.60
N ASP A 386 0.93 17.97 24.83
CA ASP A 386 1.20 17.80 23.38
C ASP A 386 -0.04 18.24 22.57
N PRO A 387 -0.08 19.46 22.01
CA PRO A 387 -1.27 19.98 21.32
C PRO A 387 -1.70 19.14 20.11
N VAL A 388 -2.99 18.81 20.05
CA VAL A 388 -3.61 18.16 18.88
C VAL A 388 -4.11 19.27 17.95
N GLU A 389 -3.18 19.99 17.33
CA GLU A 389 -3.43 21.25 16.59
C GLU A 389 -4.45 21.16 15.45
N ILE A 390 -4.71 19.96 14.95
CA ILE A 390 -5.48 19.65 13.74
C ILE A 390 -6.90 19.17 14.01
N ALA A 391 -7.26 18.91 15.26
CA ALA A 391 -8.58 18.39 15.61
C ALA A 391 -9.20 19.21 16.75
N LEU A 392 -10.49 19.01 16.96
CA LEU A 392 -11.26 19.61 18.05
C LEU A 392 -11.95 18.50 18.85
N ALA A 393 -12.13 18.73 20.15
CA ALA A 393 -12.83 17.80 21.03
C ALA A 393 -14.13 18.41 21.56
N VAL A 394 -15.16 17.59 21.77
CA VAL A 394 -16.40 18.02 22.42
C VAL A 394 -16.22 17.92 23.95
N ASP A 395 -16.14 19.08 24.62
CA ASP A 395 -15.96 19.21 26.07
C ASP A 395 -17.33 19.07 26.78
N LEU A 396 -17.76 17.82 26.94
CA LEU A 396 -19.07 17.44 27.45
C LEU A 396 -19.31 17.89 28.89
N ASN A 397 -18.23 18.10 29.65
CA ASN A 397 -18.30 18.53 31.05
C ASN A 397 -17.94 20.01 31.28
N SER A 398 -17.55 20.72 30.22
CA SER A 398 -17.23 22.15 30.18
C SER A 398 -16.07 22.56 31.10
N ASN A 399 -15.02 21.74 31.21
CA ASN A 399 -13.85 22.03 32.05
C ASN A 399 -12.64 22.62 31.31
N GLY A 400 -12.71 22.73 29.98
CA GLY A 400 -11.64 23.25 29.13
C GLY A 400 -10.51 22.25 28.87
N LYS A 401 -10.77 20.95 28.98
CA LYS A 401 -9.84 19.87 28.63
C LYS A 401 -10.60 18.74 27.97
N ARG A 402 -9.86 17.86 27.31
CA ARG A 402 -10.38 16.64 26.71
C ARG A 402 -10.19 15.48 27.68
N ASP A 403 -11.29 14.99 28.25
CA ASP A 403 -11.33 13.87 29.19
C ASP A 403 -11.54 12.52 28.49
N PRO A 404 -11.39 11.37 29.20
CA PRO A 404 -11.69 10.06 28.64
C PRO A 404 -13.14 9.96 28.15
N GLY A 405 -13.33 9.36 26.97
CA GLY A 405 -14.62 9.24 26.30
C GLY A 405 -15.12 10.51 25.61
N GLU A 406 -14.49 11.67 25.80
CA GLU A 406 -14.87 12.90 25.09
C GLU A 406 -14.42 12.83 23.62
N PRO A 407 -15.37 12.93 22.67
CA PRO A 407 -15.10 12.62 21.28
C PRO A 407 -14.33 13.72 20.56
N ILE A 408 -13.66 13.31 19.47
CA ILE A 408 -12.93 14.19 18.57
C ILE A 408 -13.74 14.32 17.29
N VAL A 409 -13.90 15.57 16.82
CA VAL A 409 -14.68 15.87 15.61
C VAL A 409 -13.80 15.71 14.37
N SER A 410 -14.32 15.00 13.36
CA SER A 410 -13.64 14.69 12.09
C SER A 410 -14.66 14.62 10.96
N ASN A 411 -14.75 15.70 10.19
CA ASN A 411 -15.83 15.99 9.25
C ASN A 411 -15.23 16.17 7.84
N ALA A 412 -14.91 15.02 7.22
CA ALA A 412 -14.19 14.93 5.96
C ALA A 412 -15.06 15.17 4.71
N ASN A 413 -16.35 14.90 4.79
CA ASN A 413 -17.32 14.99 3.70
C ASN A 413 -18.74 15.20 4.26
N GLU A 414 -19.67 15.63 3.41
CA GLU A 414 -21.09 15.59 3.72
C GLU A 414 -21.60 14.15 3.91
N PRO A 415 -22.62 13.94 4.75
CA PRO A 415 -23.30 12.67 4.89
C PRO A 415 -23.74 12.05 3.56
N TYR A 416 -23.17 10.91 3.20
CA TYR A 416 -23.65 10.05 2.12
C TYR A 416 -23.89 8.62 2.61
N ASP A 417 -24.80 7.94 1.91
CA ASP A 417 -25.02 6.50 2.06
C ASP A 417 -24.10 5.81 1.05
N ASP A 418 -23.02 5.17 1.53
CA ASP A 418 -22.06 4.37 0.74
C ASP A 418 -22.71 3.03 0.37
N VAL A 419 -23.59 3.07 -0.64
CA VAL A 419 -24.53 2.01 -1.07
C VAL A 419 -24.44 1.71 -2.58
N GLY A 420 -23.38 2.23 -3.20
CA GLY A 420 -23.00 2.00 -4.57
C GLY A 420 -23.95 2.55 -5.64
N ILE A 421 -23.60 2.25 -6.90
CA ILE A 421 -24.21 2.89 -8.06
C ILE A 421 -25.68 2.49 -8.33
N ASP A 422 -26.17 1.48 -7.62
CA ASP A 422 -27.56 1.00 -7.63
C ASP A 422 -28.47 1.87 -6.72
N GLY A 423 -27.88 2.54 -5.72
CA GLY A 423 -28.56 3.41 -4.77
C GLY A 423 -29.28 2.69 -3.63
N LYS A 424 -28.93 1.44 -3.30
CA LYS A 424 -29.49 0.69 -2.17
C LYS A 424 -28.41 -0.14 -1.48
N ALA A 425 -28.45 -0.16 -0.15
CA ALA A 425 -27.61 -1.08 0.60
C ALA A 425 -28.05 -2.53 0.31
N SER A 426 -27.11 -3.47 0.26
CA SER A 426 -27.37 -4.90 0.00
C SER A 426 -28.57 -5.47 0.74
N LYS A 427 -28.77 -5.08 2.01
CA LYS A 427 -29.89 -5.50 2.88
C LYS A 427 -31.29 -5.14 2.37
N ASP A 428 -31.40 -4.09 1.55
CA ASP A 428 -32.63 -3.51 1.02
C ASP A 428 -32.90 -3.93 -0.43
N GLU A 429 -32.05 -4.80 -0.99
CA GLU A 429 -32.13 -5.26 -2.37
C GLU A 429 -33.08 -6.46 -2.59
N PRO A 430 -33.65 -6.59 -3.80
CA PRO A 430 -34.49 -7.73 -4.15
C PRO A 430 -33.73 -9.06 -4.15
N GLY A 431 -33.93 -9.86 -3.10
CA GLY A 431 -33.35 -11.20 -2.98
C GLY A 431 -32.22 -11.31 -1.94
N TYR A 432 -32.01 -10.28 -1.13
CA TYR A 432 -31.10 -10.34 0.01
C TYR A 432 -31.41 -11.50 0.98
N ASP A 433 -30.38 -12.25 1.31
CA ASP A 433 -30.35 -13.17 2.44
C ASP A 433 -28.96 -13.17 3.07
N ALA A 434 -28.85 -12.74 4.33
CA ALA A 434 -27.58 -12.50 5.02
C ALA A 434 -26.63 -13.72 5.12
N THR A 435 -27.06 -14.93 4.75
CA THR A 435 -26.23 -16.15 4.75
C THR A 435 -25.99 -16.72 3.35
N THR A 436 -26.97 -16.64 2.46
CA THR A 436 -26.96 -17.35 1.17
C THR A 436 -26.92 -16.42 -0.05
N ASN A 437 -27.27 -15.15 0.11
CA ASN A 437 -27.14 -14.11 -0.91
C ASN A 437 -26.97 -12.73 -0.24
N PRO A 438 -25.82 -12.48 0.44
CA PRO A 438 -25.61 -11.26 1.22
C PRO A 438 -25.33 -10.01 0.37
N ASP A 439 -25.07 -10.20 -0.93
CA ASP A 439 -24.69 -9.19 -1.92
C ASP A 439 -25.46 -9.47 -3.24
N PRO A 440 -26.74 -9.09 -3.35
CA PRO A 440 -27.58 -9.43 -4.52
C PRO A 440 -27.24 -8.66 -5.81
N ALA A 441 -26.85 -7.39 -5.73
CA ALA A 441 -26.44 -6.53 -6.84
C ALA A 441 -25.00 -6.78 -7.29
N ARG A 442 -24.15 -7.30 -6.40
CA ARG A 442 -22.79 -7.81 -6.66
C ARG A 442 -21.74 -6.73 -6.82
N ASP A 443 -21.99 -5.61 -6.17
CA ASP A 443 -21.12 -4.44 -6.10
C ASP A 443 -20.59 -4.18 -4.68
N ASP A 444 -20.82 -5.06 -3.71
CA ASP A 444 -20.20 -4.99 -2.38
C ASP A 444 -18.66 -4.99 -2.50
N TYR A 445 -17.99 -3.88 -2.12
CA TYR A 445 -16.55 -3.69 -2.30
C TYR A 445 -15.69 -4.62 -1.45
N HIS A 446 -14.67 -5.22 -2.06
CA HIS A 446 -13.62 -5.94 -1.34
C HIS A 446 -12.35 -6.07 -2.18
N TYR A 447 -11.27 -5.40 -1.78
CA TYR A 447 -9.94 -5.36 -2.42
C TYR A 447 -9.47 -6.62 -3.18
N LEU A 448 -9.62 -7.84 -2.62
CA LEU A 448 -9.25 -9.10 -3.30
C LEU A 448 -10.36 -9.74 -4.13
N ARG A 449 -11.62 -9.53 -3.73
CA ARG A 449 -12.79 -10.20 -4.31
C ARG A 449 -13.41 -9.29 -5.35
N ASN A 450 -14.02 -8.21 -4.90
CA ASN A 450 -14.67 -7.20 -5.73
C ASN A 450 -13.96 -5.84 -5.60
N PRO A 451 -12.72 -5.69 -6.11
CA PRO A 451 -12.00 -4.42 -6.04
C PRO A 451 -12.66 -3.29 -6.82
N LEU A 452 -13.66 -3.56 -7.66
CA LEU A 452 -14.43 -2.54 -8.39
C LEU A 452 -15.88 -2.47 -7.90
N GLY A 453 -16.17 -3.05 -6.73
CA GLY A 453 -17.44 -2.84 -6.06
C GLY A 453 -17.64 -1.38 -5.68
N SER A 454 -18.88 -0.93 -5.72
CA SER A 454 -19.31 0.41 -5.33
C SER A 454 -19.80 0.44 -3.87
N GLU A 455 -20.73 -0.43 -3.43
CA GLU A 455 -21.20 -0.42 -2.03
C GLU A 455 -20.04 -0.59 -1.02
N GLY A 456 -19.91 0.39 -0.12
CA GLY A 456 -18.97 0.44 0.99
C GLY A 456 -17.50 0.55 0.59
N ASN A 457 -17.21 1.25 -0.52
CA ASN A 457 -15.85 1.41 -1.03
C ASN A 457 -15.10 2.61 -0.39
N GLY A 458 -15.81 3.46 0.37
CA GLY A 458 -15.29 4.65 1.05
C GLY A 458 -15.21 5.91 0.17
N MET A 459 -15.82 5.91 -1.01
CA MET A 459 -15.85 7.00 -1.98
C MET A 459 -17.28 7.27 -2.46
N HIS A 460 -17.71 8.53 -2.42
CA HIS A 460 -19.01 8.90 -2.99
C HIS A 460 -19.01 8.75 -4.51
N GLU A 461 -19.99 8.00 -5.01
CA GLU A 461 -20.35 7.96 -6.43
C GLU A 461 -21.59 8.80 -6.73
N ALA A 462 -21.64 9.42 -7.92
CA ALA A 462 -22.68 10.37 -8.31
C ALA A 462 -24.13 9.81 -8.39
N ALA A 463 -24.33 8.52 -8.16
CA ALA A 463 -25.64 7.86 -8.06
C ALA A 463 -26.07 7.62 -6.59
N GLU A 464 -25.15 7.72 -5.64
CA GLU A 464 -25.39 7.44 -4.23
C GLU A 464 -26.16 8.58 -3.54
N PRO A 465 -27.09 8.26 -2.62
CA PRO A 465 -27.78 9.25 -1.82
C PRO A 465 -26.81 10.02 -0.92
N TYR A 466 -27.00 11.34 -0.85
CA TYR A 466 -26.31 12.20 0.11
C TYR A 466 -27.27 13.26 0.67
N GLN A 467 -26.84 13.93 1.75
CA GLN A 467 -27.55 15.02 2.40
C GLN A 467 -26.74 16.30 2.18
N ASP A 468 -27.31 17.23 1.41
CA ASP A 468 -26.80 18.60 1.17
C ASP A 468 -27.03 19.45 2.44
N VAL A 469 -26.25 19.14 3.48
CA VAL A 469 -26.36 19.69 4.86
C VAL A 469 -25.01 20.17 5.40
N GLY A 470 -24.00 20.25 4.54
CA GLY A 470 -22.64 20.64 4.87
C GLY A 470 -21.83 19.59 5.63
N LEU A 471 -20.54 19.88 5.77
CA LEU A 471 -19.57 18.98 6.41
C LEU A 471 -19.92 18.67 7.88
N ASP A 472 -20.59 19.58 8.61
CA ASP A 472 -21.01 19.30 10.00
C ASP A 472 -22.15 18.27 10.10
N GLY A 473 -22.81 17.97 8.98
CA GLY A 473 -23.85 16.95 8.87
C GLY A 473 -25.18 17.32 9.51
N VAL A 474 -25.39 18.60 9.86
CA VAL A 474 -26.58 19.11 10.56
C VAL A 474 -27.24 20.20 9.74
N ALA A 475 -28.50 19.97 9.33
CA ALA A 475 -29.23 20.93 8.50
C ALA A 475 -29.49 22.29 9.20
N SER A 476 -29.39 23.36 8.41
CA SER A 476 -29.64 24.77 8.74
C SER A 476 -28.67 25.38 9.73
N THR A 477 -27.39 25.00 9.65
CA THR A 477 -26.29 25.57 10.44
C THR A 477 -25.70 26.80 9.75
N CYS A 478 -24.78 27.50 10.44
CA CYS A 478 -24.20 28.72 9.89
C CYS A 478 -22.91 28.44 9.12
N GLN A 479 -22.93 28.75 7.82
CA GLN A 479 -21.81 28.56 6.90
C GLN A 479 -20.63 29.50 7.19
N ALA A 480 -19.42 29.00 7.05
CA ALA A 480 -18.18 29.72 7.30
C ALA A 480 -18.11 31.04 6.50
N GLY A 481 -17.78 32.13 7.21
CA GLY A 481 -17.74 33.48 6.64
C GLY A 481 -19.08 34.24 6.64
N GLN A 482 -20.19 33.61 7.03
CA GLN A 482 -21.45 34.32 7.29
C GLN A 482 -21.46 35.05 8.65
N THR A 483 -22.49 35.88 8.88
CA THR A 483 -22.72 36.51 10.19
C THR A 483 -23.50 35.55 11.10
N PRO A 484 -22.99 35.18 12.29
CA PRO A 484 -23.66 34.24 13.18
C PRO A 484 -25.07 34.64 13.62
N PRO A 485 -26.06 33.74 13.57
CA PRO A 485 -27.41 33.97 14.09
C PRO A 485 -27.38 34.38 15.56
N GLY A 486 -28.11 35.44 15.92
CA GLY A 486 -28.22 35.90 17.32
C GLY A 486 -26.93 36.42 17.97
N GLY A 487 -25.81 36.48 17.24
CA GLY A 487 -24.51 36.87 17.79
C GLY A 487 -23.73 35.74 18.47
N SER A 488 -23.89 34.49 18.01
CA SER A 488 -23.05 33.35 18.41
C SER A 488 -21.57 33.52 18.04
N ALA A 489 -20.71 32.64 18.57
CA ALA A 489 -19.25 32.77 18.54
C ALA A 489 -18.58 32.61 17.16
N GLY A 490 -19.30 32.06 16.18
CA GLY A 490 -18.81 31.86 14.82
C GLY A 490 -19.78 31.07 13.95
N CYS A 491 -19.36 30.86 12.71
CA CYS A 491 -19.99 30.01 11.71
C CYS A 491 -18.89 29.10 11.16
N TYR A 492 -19.11 27.79 11.17
CA TYR A 492 -18.05 26.79 11.03
C TYR A 492 -18.28 25.82 9.88
N ASP A 493 -19.53 25.67 9.44
CA ASP A 493 -19.90 24.68 8.43
C ASP A 493 -19.50 25.09 7.01
N PHE A 494 -19.49 24.13 6.09
CA PHE A 494 -19.18 24.33 4.69
C PHE A 494 -19.97 23.35 3.82
N GLY A 495 -20.63 23.88 2.80
CA GLY A 495 -21.24 23.11 1.72
C GLY A 495 -22.74 23.36 1.59
N GLU A 496 -23.45 23.47 2.71
CA GLU A 496 -24.91 23.37 2.78
C GLU A 496 -25.69 24.15 1.71
N GLY A 497 -26.62 23.44 1.09
CA GLY A 497 -27.68 23.98 0.24
C GLY A 497 -27.23 24.33 -1.16
N ASN A 498 -26.11 23.77 -1.63
CA ASN A 498 -25.53 24.09 -2.94
C ASN A 498 -25.95 23.13 -4.07
N GLY A 499 -26.56 21.99 -3.73
CA GLY A 499 -27.07 21.00 -4.68
C GLY A 499 -26.03 20.02 -5.23
N THR A 500 -24.85 19.92 -4.61
CA THR A 500 -23.80 18.93 -4.89
C THR A 500 -23.23 18.34 -3.61
N TRP A 501 -22.73 17.10 -3.66
CA TRP A 501 -22.05 16.49 -2.51
C TRP A 501 -20.68 17.14 -2.29
N ASP A 502 -20.43 17.68 -1.10
CA ASP A 502 -19.15 18.27 -0.75
C ASP A 502 -18.18 17.31 -0.05
N LEU A 503 -17.00 17.21 -0.66
CA LEU A 503 -15.78 16.71 -0.02
C LEU A 503 -14.97 17.90 0.52
N SER A 504 -14.45 17.78 1.74
CA SER A 504 -13.50 18.76 2.30
C SER A 504 -12.37 19.07 1.30
N PRO A 505 -12.15 20.34 0.92
CA PRO A 505 -11.06 20.71 0.02
C PRO A 505 -9.66 20.38 0.58
N ASN A 506 -9.54 20.19 1.89
CA ASN A 506 -8.32 19.63 2.48
C ASN A 506 -8.15 18.15 2.13
N VAL A 507 -9.21 17.35 2.27
CA VAL A 507 -9.21 15.90 1.97
C VAL A 507 -9.04 15.64 0.46
N ALA A 508 -9.59 16.50 -0.40
CA ALA A 508 -9.32 16.47 -1.83
C ALA A 508 -7.81 16.57 -2.17
N ARG A 509 -7.02 17.32 -1.37
CA ARG A 509 -5.56 17.41 -1.49
C ARG A 509 -4.82 16.16 -0.98
N TRP A 510 -5.45 15.31 -0.17
CA TRP A 510 -4.89 14.00 0.14
C TRP A 510 -5.07 13.03 -1.03
N TYR A 511 -6.25 13.00 -1.66
CA TYR A 511 -6.50 12.20 -2.87
C TYR A 511 -5.58 12.58 -4.05
N GLU A 512 -4.96 13.76 -4.03
CA GLU A 512 -3.85 14.13 -4.92
C GLU A 512 -2.56 13.27 -4.76
N SER A 513 -2.50 12.35 -3.79
CA SER A 513 -1.45 11.33 -3.63
C SER A 513 -1.97 9.89 -3.67
N ASP A 514 -3.22 9.67 -4.09
CA ASP A 514 -3.79 8.33 -4.26
C ASP A 514 -3.36 7.67 -5.58
N LEU A 515 -3.00 6.38 -5.53
CA LEU A 515 -2.59 5.62 -6.71
C LEU A 515 -3.66 5.63 -7.81
N MET A 516 -4.92 5.36 -7.44
CA MET A 516 -6.00 5.12 -8.40
C MET A 516 -6.53 6.43 -9.00
N VAL A 517 -6.60 7.49 -8.20
CA VAL A 517 -6.88 8.86 -8.68
C VAL A 517 -5.81 9.30 -9.67
N ARG A 518 -4.53 9.13 -9.35
CA ARG A 518 -3.46 9.53 -10.27
C ARG A 518 -3.37 8.65 -11.51
N MET A 519 -3.49 7.33 -11.38
CA MET A 519 -3.52 6.42 -12.52
C MET A 519 -4.67 6.72 -13.49
N ALA A 520 -5.80 7.29 -13.04
CA ALA A 520 -6.89 7.72 -13.92
C ALA A 520 -6.51 8.93 -14.80
N THR A 521 -5.59 9.79 -14.35
CA THR A 521 -5.13 10.96 -15.12
C THR A 521 -4.13 10.63 -16.23
N LEU A 522 -3.51 9.45 -16.17
CA LEU A 522 -2.51 9.01 -17.14
C LEU A 522 -3.12 8.45 -18.42
N THR A 523 -2.38 8.53 -19.53
CA THR A 523 -2.69 7.79 -20.77
C THR A 523 -2.28 6.32 -20.65
N ASP A 524 -2.83 5.44 -21.50
CA ASP A 524 -2.42 4.03 -21.56
C ASP A 524 -0.93 3.85 -21.89
N ALA A 525 -0.33 4.79 -22.63
CA ALA A 525 1.10 4.77 -22.91
C ALA A 525 1.93 5.06 -21.65
N GLN A 526 1.53 6.05 -20.84
CA GLN A 526 2.18 6.37 -19.57
C GLN A 526 2.00 5.25 -18.54
N ARG A 527 0.78 4.68 -18.43
CA ARG A 527 0.50 3.55 -17.53
C ARG A 527 1.33 2.31 -17.86
N ARG A 528 1.55 2.00 -19.15
CA ARG A 528 2.40 0.87 -19.58
C ARG A 528 3.91 1.17 -19.46
N HIS A 529 4.32 2.42 -19.64
CA HIS A 529 5.72 2.84 -19.56
C HIS A 529 6.30 2.63 -18.14
N MET A 530 5.57 3.08 -17.11
CA MET A 530 6.06 3.05 -15.72
C MET A 530 6.06 1.65 -15.13
N SER A 531 7.20 1.20 -14.61
CA SER A 531 7.29 -0.02 -13.81
C SER A 531 7.06 0.30 -12.33
N LEU A 532 6.19 -0.45 -11.64
CA LEU A 532 5.84 -0.19 -10.24
C LEU A 532 6.18 -1.39 -9.34
N TRP A 533 6.89 -1.15 -8.25
CA TRP A 533 7.14 -2.12 -7.18
C TRP A 533 6.59 -1.61 -5.85
N PHE A 534 5.93 -2.48 -5.10
CA PHE A 534 5.44 -2.20 -3.76
C PHE A 534 5.94 -3.27 -2.78
N ASP A 535 6.31 -2.89 -1.57
CA ASP A 535 6.35 -3.82 -0.44
C ASP A 535 5.55 -3.29 0.76
N ALA A 536 5.00 -4.21 1.56
CA ALA A 536 4.24 -3.86 2.75
C ALA A 536 4.34 -4.94 3.84
N GLY A 537 4.43 -4.51 5.09
CA GLY A 537 4.43 -5.40 6.25
C GLY A 537 3.01 -5.84 6.64
N ILE A 538 2.79 -7.13 6.87
CA ILE A 538 1.49 -7.69 7.32
C ILE A 538 1.17 -7.43 8.81
N ARG A 539 1.96 -6.61 9.50
CA ARG A 539 1.75 -6.12 10.88
C ARG A 539 2.21 -4.68 11.02
N ASP A 540 2.12 -3.93 9.94
CA ASP A 540 2.40 -2.50 9.95
C ASP A 540 1.39 -1.76 10.87
N PHE A 541 1.83 -0.71 11.56
CA PHE A 541 1.02 -0.02 12.57
C PHE A 541 0.11 1.10 12.00
N LEU A 542 0.22 1.37 10.71
CA LEU A 542 -0.64 2.23 9.89
C LEU A 542 -1.34 1.39 8.79
N ASN A 543 -1.38 0.06 8.98
CA ASN A 543 -2.01 -0.91 8.08
C ASN A 543 -1.54 -0.76 6.61
N ALA A 544 -0.25 -0.47 6.38
CA ALA A 544 0.32 -0.29 5.04
C ALA A 544 -0.03 -1.41 4.03
N SER A 545 -0.10 -2.66 4.49
CA SER A 545 -0.47 -3.81 3.65
C SER A 545 -1.93 -3.82 3.24
N VAL A 546 -2.83 -3.25 4.05
CA VAL A 546 -4.26 -3.06 3.72
C VAL A 546 -4.41 -1.94 2.69
N SER A 547 -3.71 -0.82 2.87
CA SER A 547 -3.68 0.28 1.90
C SER A 547 -3.14 -0.19 0.53
N ALA A 548 -2.06 -0.98 0.54
CA ALA A 548 -1.49 -1.60 -0.67
C ALA A 548 -2.37 -2.69 -1.27
N ASN A 549 -3.02 -3.53 -0.45
CA ASN A 549 -4.02 -4.52 -0.89
C ASN A 549 -5.16 -3.84 -1.68
N SER A 550 -5.74 -2.78 -1.12
CA SER A 550 -6.76 -1.93 -1.75
C SER A 550 -6.27 -1.38 -3.10
N ALA A 551 -5.14 -0.65 -3.09
CA ALA A 551 -4.60 0.00 -4.28
C ALA A 551 -4.24 -0.97 -5.41
N ILE A 552 -3.61 -2.11 -5.10
CA ILE A 552 -3.17 -3.10 -6.09
C ILE A 552 -4.36 -3.90 -6.64
N GLY A 553 -5.33 -4.28 -5.80
CA GLY A 553 -6.56 -4.93 -6.26
C GLY A 553 -7.31 -4.09 -7.28
N GLN A 554 -7.49 -2.79 -6.98
CA GLN A 554 -8.11 -1.82 -7.89
C GLN A 554 -7.28 -1.62 -9.17
N LEU A 555 -5.96 -1.49 -9.07
CA LEU A 555 -5.04 -1.32 -10.21
C LEU A 555 -5.14 -2.50 -11.20
N MET A 556 -5.11 -3.73 -10.69
CA MET A 556 -5.20 -4.94 -11.50
C MET A 556 -6.57 -5.09 -12.16
N ALA A 557 -7.65 -4.84 -11.43
CA ALA A 557 -9.00 -5.01 -11.95
C ALA A 557 -9.42 -3.91 -12.93
N LYS A 558 -9.13 -2.63 -12.64
CA LYS A 558 -9.58 -1.47 -13.44
C LYS A 558 -8.82 -1.32 -14.76
N TYR A 559 -7.49 -1.48 -14.72
CA TYR A 559 -6.62 -1.24 -15.87
C TYR A 559 -6.04 -2.51 -16.48
N GLY A 560 -6.30 -3.68 -15.88
CA GLY A 560 -5.68 -4.92 -16.33
C GLY A 560 -4.16 -4.92 -16.16
N THR A 561 -3.60 -4.16 -15.20
CA THR A 561 -2.15 -4.10 -14.96
C THR A 561 -1.60 -5.47 -14.54
N ALA A 562 -0.46 -5.88 -15.11
CA ALA A 562 0.18 -7.15 -14.80
C ALA A 562 1.10 -7.04 -13.57
N VAL A 563 0.52 -7.13 -12.38
CA VAL A 563 1.24 -7.18 -11.09
C VAL A 563 1.43 -8.62 -10.64
N GLY A 564 2.64 -8.98 -10.23
CA GLY A 564 2.89 -10.21 -9.46
C GLY A 564 2.76 -9.94 -7.97
N VAL A 565 1.93 -10.71 -7.26
CA VAL A 565 1.75 -10.59 -5.80
C VAL A 565 2.47 -11.74 -5.09
N TYR A 566 3.20 -11.45 -4.02
CA TYR A 566 4.08 -12.39 -3.31
C TYR A 566 3.91 -12.30 -1.80
N ASP A 567 3.71 -13.44 -1.14
CA ASP A 567 3.53 -13.56 0.32
C ASP A 567 4.81 -14.09 0.97
N GLY A 568 5.73 -13.18 1.29
CA GLY A 568 7.04 -13.45 1.87
C GLY A 568 8.13 -13.72 0.82
N PHE A 569 9.35 -13.27 1.11
CA PHE A 569 10.48 -13.28 0.17
C PHE A 569 10.80 -14.64 -0.43
N GLY A 570 10.75 -15.72 0.36
CA GLY A 570 11.06 -17.08 -0.12
C GLY A 570 10.22 -17.50 -1.34
N THR A 571 9.02 -16.97 -1.49
CA THR A 571 8.12 -17.32 -2.61
C THR A 571 8.64 -16.84 -3.97
N LEU A 572 9.48 -15.80 -4.01
CA LEU A 572 10.14 -15.34 -5.24
C LEU A 572 11.15 -16.36 -5.80
N VAL A 573 11.65 -17.27 -4.96
CA VAL A 573 12.55 -18.38 -5.34
C VAL A 573 11.87 -19.77 -5.21
N GLY A 574 10.54 -19.81 -5.03
CA GLY A 574 9.79 -21.05 -4.82
C GLY A 574 10.04 -21.74 -3.47
N ALA A 575 10.67 -21.07 -2.51
CA ALA A 575 10.94 -21.58 -1.17
C ALA A 575 9.81 -21.24 -0.18
N SER A 576 9.64 -22.10 0.83
CA SER A 576 8.61 -21.95 1.87
C SER A 576 9.04 -21.11 3.09
N THR A 577 10.30 -20.68 3.16
CA THR A 577 10.84 -19.90 4.29
C THR A 577 11.63 -18.68 3.82
N GLU A 578 11.57 -17.59 4.57
CA GLU A 578 12.35 -16.38 4.28
C GLU A 578 13.86 -16.59 4.38
N THR A 579 14.32 -17.49 5.25
CA THR A 579 15.73 -17.86 5.41
C THR A 579 16.37 -18.52 4.19
N ALA A 580 15.56 -18.98 3.23
CA ALA A 580 16.01 -19.57 1.98
C ALA A 580 15.98 -18.57 0.81
N PHE A 581 15.63 -17.30 1.05
CA PHE A 581 15.62 -16.28 0.00
C PHE A 581 17.02 -15.78 -0.33
N ASP A 582 17.41 -15.95 -1.59
CA ASP A 582 18.49 -15.20 -2.23
C ASP A 582 17.91 -14.50 -3.47
N PHE A 583 18.01 -13.17 -3.53
CA PHE A 583 17.48 -12.39 -4.65
C PHE A 583 18.18 -12.70 -5.99
N THR A 584 19.37 -13.32 -5.95
CA THR A 584 20.12 -13.74 -7.15
C THR A 584 19.60 -15.04 -7.76
N GLU A 585 18.83 -15.84 -7.01
CA GLU A 585 18.16 -17.06 -7.50
C GLU A 585 16.76 -16.76 -8.08
N VAL A 586 16.24 -15.53 -7.91
CA VAL A 586 14.92 -15.13 -8.42
C VAL A 586 14.92 -15.10 -9.96
N PRO A 587 13.97 -15.78 -10.64
CA PRO A 587 13.86 -15.78 -12.09
C PRO A 587 13.22 -14.47 -12.59
N TRP A 588 13.93 -13.35 -12.47
CA TRP A 588 13.40 -11.99 -12.73
C TRP A 588 12.74 -11.82 -14.11
N ALA A 589 13.24 -12.51 -15.13
CA ALA A 589 12.69 -12.50 -16.49
C ALA A 589 11.30 -13.17 -16.60
N ASP A 590 10.97 -14.09 -15.69
CA ASP A 590 9.67 -14.77 -15.62
C ASP A 590 8.63 -13.97 -14.82
N LEU A 591 9.04 -12.93 -14.10
CA LEU A 591 8.15 -12.10 -13.30
C LEU A 591 7.47 -11.00 -14.14
N PRO A 592 6.22 -10.63 -13.81
CA PRO A 592 5.53 -9.50 -14.45
C PRO A 592 6.31 -8.18 -14.34
N GLN A 593 5.89 -7.15 -15.09
CA GLN A 593 6.54 -5.83 -15.05
C GLN A 593 6.44 -5.21 -13.64
N HIS A 594 5.27 -5.29 -13.03
CA HIS A 594 4.99 -4.73 -11.71
C HIS A 594 5.03 -5.82 -10.64
N GLY A 595 5.34 -5.45 -9.40
CA GLY A 595 5.39 -6.38 -8.26
C GLY A 595 4.81 -5.79 -6.99
N TYR A 596 4.22 -6.65 -6.16
CA TYR A 596 3.78 -6.32 -4.81
C TYR A 596 4.18 -7.46 -3.86
N LEU A 597 4.96 -7.15 -2.83
CA LEU A 597 5.45 -8.12 -1.85
C LEU A 597 4.93 -7.81 -0.44
N ARG A 598 4.12 -8.72 0.09
CA ARG A 598 3.65 -8.72 1.48
C ARG A 598 4.65 -9.51 2.32
N TYR A 599 5.39 -8.85 3.20
CA TYR A 599 6.38 -9.53 4.04
C TYR A 599 5.91 -9.72 5.48
N GLY A 600 6.46 -10.76 6.11
CA GLY A 600 6.04 -11.28 7.41
C GLY A 600 5.37 -12.65 7.28
N ASN A 601 5.63 -13.55 8.23
CA ASN A 601 4.98 -14.84 8.32
C ASN A 601 3.63 -14.67 9.04
N PRO A 602 2.46 -14.94 8.41
CA PRO A 602 1.16 -14.72 9.02
C PRO A 602 0.89 -15.60 10.26
N ASP A 603 1.63 -16.70 10.41
CA ASP A 603 1.55 -17.63 11.54
C ASP A 603 2.75 -17.52 12.51
N ALA A 604 3.51 -16.41 12.44
CA ALA A 604 4.65 -16.13 13.33
C ALA A 604 4.27 -16.13 14.82
N SER A 605 5.14 -16.69 15.65
CA SER A 605 5.02 -16.65 17.10
C SER A 605 5.19 -15.21 17.65
N VAL A 606 4.69 -14.96 18.86
CA VAL A 606 4.85 -13.66 19.54
C VAL A 606 6.34 -13.25 19.64
N THR A 607 7.26 -14.21 19.78
CA THR A 607 8.70 -13.95 19.79
C THR A 607 9.21 -13.43 18.45
N GLU A 608 8.80 -14.03 17.33
CA GLU A 608 9.17 -13.61 15.97
C GLU A 608 8.54 -12.25 15.63
N GLN A 609 7.29 -12.02 16.02
CA GLN A 609 6.62 -10.73 15.90
C GLN A 609 7.37 -9.64 16.69
N ASN A 610 7.79 -9.92 17.92
CA ASN A 610 8.59 -9.00 18.73
C ASN A 610 10.02 -8.76 18.18
N ALA A 611 10.55 -9.68 17.37
CA ALA A 611 11.79 -9.50 16.62
C ALA A 611 11.61 -8.71 15.30
N GLY A 612 10.38 -8.28 15.00
CA GLY A 612 10.06 -7.40 13.87
C GLY A 612 9.27 -8.02 12.73
N ASP A 613 8.89 -9.30 12.80
CA ASP A 613 8.29 -10.01 11.66
C ASP A 613 7.02 -9.34 11.10
N GLY A 614 7.12 -8.83 9.87
CA GLY A 614 6.02 -8.16 9.16
C GLY A 614 5.69 -6.75 9.67
N ARG A 615 6.48 -6.15 10.58
CA ARG A 615 6.27 -4.76 11.04
C ARG A 615 6.77 -3.72 10.02
N HIS A 616 6.50 -2.44 10.29
CA HIS A 616 6.78 -1.28 9.42
C HIS A 616 8.15 -1.27 8.70
N VAL A 617 9.22 -1.64 9.42
CA VAL A 617 10.57 -1.80 8.85
C VAL A 617 10.90 -3.27 8.61
N GLY A 618 10.43 -4.16 9.49
CA GLY A 618 10.65 -5.60 9.43
C GLY A 618 11.84 -6.07 10.30
N THR A 619 12.10 -7.38 10.32
CA THR A 619 13.31 -7.94 10.92
C THR A 619 14.59 -7.43 10.22
N PRO A 620 15.80 -7.54 10.81
CA PRO A 620 17.04 -7.17 10.14
C PRO A 620 17.26 -7.88 8.78
N GLN A 621 16.75 -9.10 8.62
CA GLN A 621 16.78 -9.82 7.34
C GLN A 621 15.79 -9.20 6.35
N GLN A 622 14.57 -8.87 6.79
CA GLN A 622 13.55 -8.20 5.98
C GLN A 622 14.08 -6.86 5.46
N ILE A 623 14.76 -6.04 6.28
CA ILE A 623 15.36 -4.76 5.84
C ILE A 623 16.28 -4.95 4.62
N ILE A 624 17.19 -5.93 4.69
CA ILE A 624 18.14 -6.22 3.60
C ILE A 624 17.37 -6.75 2.39
N ASN A 625 16.47 -7.71 2.60
CA ASN A 625 15.67 -8.35 1.56
C ASN A 625 14.83 -7.33 0.79
N ARG A 626 14.13 -6.40 1.46
CA ARG A 626 13.33 -5.33 0.86
C ARG A 626 14.16 -4.50 -0.12
N ALA A 627 15.29 -3.98 0.37
CA ALA A 627 16.19 -3.14 -0.42
C ALA A 627 16.84 -3.89 -1.59
N THR A 628 17.34 -5.12 -1.38
CA THR A 628 17.98 -5.90 -2.46
C THR A 628 16.97 -6.37 -3.51
N THR A 629 15.77 -6.79 -3.10
CA THR A 629 14.68 -7.21 -4.00
C THR A 629 14.24 -6.06 -4.91
N ALA A 630 14.01 -4.86 -4.34
CA ALA A 630 13.61 -3.69 -5.11
C ALA A 630 14.69 -3.26 -6.12
N PHE A 631 15.96 -3.21 -5.72
CA PHE A 631 17.06 -2.86 -6.63
C PHE A 631 17.35 -3.94 -7.68
N ALA A 632 17.20 -5.22 -7.33
CA ALA A 632 17.32 -6.34 -8.26
C ALA A 632 16.21 -6.34 -9.31
N TRP A 633 14.97 -6.06 -8.91
CA TRP A 633 13.85 -5.87 -9.83
C TRP A 633 14.05 -4.65 -10.74
N LEU A 634 14.45 -3.50 -10.18
CA LEU A 634 14.69 -2.24 -10.88
C LEU A 634 15.77 -2.40 -11.97
N ASN A 635 16.86 -3.10 -11.63
CA ASN A 635 17.96 -3.42 -12.56
C ASN A 635 17.49 -4.14 -13.84
N GLN A 636 16.37 -4.87 -13.78
CA GLN A 636 15.83 -5.68 -14.89
C GLN A 636 14.86 -4.89 -15.78
N ARG A 637 14.58 -3.61 -15.45
CA ARG A 637 13.68 -2.73 -16.21
C ARG A 637 14.41 -1.80 -17.18
N TRP A 638 15.70 -1.59 -17.00
CA TRP A 638 16.53 -0.79 -17.90
C TRP A 638 17.29 -1.68 -18.90
N PRO A 639 17.10 -1.51 -20.22
CA PRO A 639 17.88 -2.21 -21.22
C PRO A 639 19.30 -1.61 -21.33
N GLY A 640 20.30 -2.43 -21.66
CA GLY A 640 21.64 -1.96 -22.05
C GLY A 640 22.34 -1.06 -21.02
N GLY A 641 22.36 -1.47 -19.74
CA GLY A 641 23.21 -0.82 -18.74
C GLY A 641 24.65 -1.31 -18.75
N ASP A 642 25.52 -0.56 -18.07
CA ASP A 642 26.94 -0.86 -17.96
C ASP A 642 27.21 -1.94 -16.89
N GLN A 643 27.58 -3.14 -17.33
CA GLN A 643 28.02 -4.26 -16.47
C GLN A 643 29.53 -4.56 -16.62
N THR A 644 30.31 -3.63 -17.17
CA THR A 644 31.74 -3.82 -17.49
C THR A 644 32.56 -4.24 -16.28
N ASP A 645 33.46 -5.19 -16.50
CA ASP A 645 34.35 -5.72 -15.46
C ASP A 645 35.16 -4.62 -14.77
N THR A 646 35.12 -4.62 -13.44
CA THR A 646 35.93 -3.75 -12.58
C THR A 646 36.04 -4.33 -11.17
N LEU A 647 37.16 -4.04 -10.52
CA LEU A 647 37.39 -4.26 -9.08
C LEU A 647 37.58 -2.93 -8.33
N ALA A 648 37.32 -1.79 -9.00
CA ALA A 648 37.30 -0.49 -8.34
C ALA A 648 36.11 -0.41 -7.37
N LEU A 649 36.27 0.34 -6.28
CA LEU A 649 35.19 0.60 -5.33
C LEU A 649 34.28 1.73 -5.85
N GLY A 650 33.00 1.71 -5.46
CA GLY A 650 32.12 2.85 -5.66
C GLY A 650 32.49 4.03 -4.73
N VAL A 651 32.12 5.25 -5.13
CA VAL A 651 32.46 6.48 -4.39
C VAL A 651 31.25 6.99 -3.62
N PHE A 652 31.43 7.20 -2.32
CA PHE A 652 30.38 7.68 -1.40
C PHE A 652 30.64 9.14 -1.04
N LYS A 653 29.73 10.04 -1.40
CA LYS A 653 29.73 11.44 -0.92
C LYS A 653 28.53 11.65 -0.01
N ARG A 654 28.77 12.08 1.24
CA ARG A 654 27.74 12.07 2.32
C ARG A 654 27.25 13.44 2.76
N THR A 655 27.90 14.50 2.30
CA THR A 655 27.77 15.86 2.83
C THR A 655 27.65 16.89 1.70
N GLU A 656 27.10 16.48 0.56
CA GLU A 656 26.83 17.41 -0.53
C GLU A 656 25.60 18.25 -0.15
N VAL A 657 25.49 19.47 -0.70
CA VAL A 657 24.35 20.37 -0.46
C VAL A 657 23.92 20.98 -1.78
N HIS A 658 22.62 20.96 -2.04
CA HIS A 658 21.96 21.72 -3.08
C HIS A 658 21.23 22.92 -2.44
N THR A 659 21.20 24.06 -3.12
CA THR A 659 20.39 25.22 -2.71
C THR A 659 19.24 25.38 -3.69
N SER A 660 18.02 25.16 -3.22
CA SER A 660 16.79 25.32 -4.02
C SER A 660 16.48 26.79 -4.29
N SER A 661 15.52 27.04 -5.18
CA SER A 661 14.96 28.37 -5.48
C SER A 661 14.33 29.06 -4.26
N THR A 662 13.91 28.30 -3.24
CA THR A 662 13.43 28.81 -1.93
C THR A 662 14.57 29.26 -1.00
N GLY A 663 15.84 29.03 -1.38
CA GLY A 663 17.01 29.27 -0.55
C GLY A 663 17.32 28.15 0.46
N ARG A 664 16.53 27.07 0.47
CA ARG A 664 16.71 25.94 1.40
C ARG A 664 18.03 25.24 1.11
N GLN A 665 18.92 25.22 2.11
CA GLN A 665 20.09 24.35 2.11
C GLN A 665 19.62 22.91 2.29
N SER A 666 19.66 22.14 1.20
CA SER A 666 19.11 20.79 1.11
C SER A 666 20.27 19.80 0.98
N PRO A 667 20.68 19.12 2.08
CA PRO A 667 21.70 18.09 2.00
C PRO A 667 21.29 16.99 1.04
N TYR A 668 22.26 16.36 0.39
CA TYR A 668 22.04 15.09 -0.28
C TYR A 668 23.28 14.20 -0.11
N ALA A 669 23.05 12.90 -0.18
CA ALA A 669 24.12 11.92 -0.27
C ALA A 669 24.10 11.34 -1.69
N ILE A 670 25.27 10.98 -2.24
CA ILE A 670 25.35 10.38 -3.57
C ILE A 670 26.39 9.27 -3.60
N PHE A 671 25.98 8.14 -4.17
CA PHE A 671 26.83 7.03 -4.52
C PHE A 671 27.08 7.04 -6.03
N LEU A 672 28.36 6.95 -6.40
CA LEU A 672 28.82 6.78 -7.78
C LEU A 672 29.32 5.34 -7.96
N PRO A 673 28.96 4.66 -9.07
CA PRO A 673 29.18 3.22 -9.20
C PRO A 673 30.67 2.83 -9.35
N PRO A 674 31.01 1.55 -9.10
CA PRO A 674 32.34 1.00 -9.38
C PRO A 674 32.90 1.36 -10.76
N GLY A 675 34.10 1.93 -10.79
CA GLY A 675 34.79 2.32 -12.03
C GLY A 675 34.27 3.60 -12.69
N TYR A 676 33.44 4.39 -11.99
CA TYR A 676 32.92 5.68 -12.49
C TYR A 676 34.04 6.59 -13.02
N GLU A 677 35.11 6.83 -12.24
CA GLU A 677 36.21 7.74 -12.64
C GLU A 677 37.17 7.14 -13.68
N ASP A 678 37.23 5.81 -13.79
CA ASP A 678 38.01 5.12 -14.81
C ASP A 678 37.32 5.16 -16.19
N SER A 679 36.03 5.54 -16.23
CA SER A 679 35.15 5.49 -17.39
C SER A 679 34.60 6.89 -17.75
N PRO A 680 35.43 7.82 -18.25
CA PRO A 680 35.06 9.23 -18.42
C PRO A 680 33.95 9.48 -19.46
N ASP A 681 33.81 8.59 -20.45
CA ASP A 681 32.76 8.67 -21.48
C ASP A 681 31.46 7.94 -21.09
N ALA A 682 31.49 7.12 -20.03
CA ALA A 682 30.33 6.35 -19.59
C ALA A 682 29.28 7.24 -18.93
N ARG A 683 28.01 6.86 -19.09
CA ARG A 683 26.84 7.54 -18.53
C ARG A 683 25.90 6.55 -17.88
N TYR A 684 25.41 6.89 -16.70
CA TYR A 684 24.71 5.97 -15.81
C TYR A 684 23.25 6.39 -15.59
N PRO A 685 22.30 5.44 -15.49
CA PRO A 685 20.96 5.77 -14.99
C PRO A 685 21.02 6.20 -13.53
N VAL A 686 19.98 6.89 -13.05
CA VAL A 686 19.96 7.50 -11.71
C VAL A 686 18.77 7.00 -10.89
N VAL A 687 19.03 6.58 -9.65
CA VAL A 687 18.00 6.24 -8.67
C VAL A 687 17.93 7.33 -7.62
N TYR A 688 16.76 7.96 -7.45
CA TYR A 688 16.50 8.91 -6.37
C TYR A 688 15.88 8.15 -5.20
N PHE A 689 16.55 8.11 -4.05
CA PHE A 689 16.17 7.33 -2.89
C PHE A 689 15.73 8.25 -1.74
N LEU A 690 14.43 8.21 -1.44
CA LEU A 690 13.73 8.97 -0.41
C LEU A 690 13.73 8.17 0.91
N HIS A 691 14.06 8.83 2.02
CA HIS A 691 14.21 8.20 3.34
C HIS A 691 12.94 8.25 4.18
N GLY A 692 12.89 7.44 5.23
CA GLY A 692 11.78 7.37 6.16
C GLY A 692 11.72 8.54 7.15
N TYR A 693 10.63 8.58 7.93
CA TYR A 693 10.38 9.63 8.90
C TYR A 693 11.47 9.65 9.99
N GLY A 694 12.03 10.83 10.28
CA GLY A 694 13.09 11.00 11.28
C GLY A 694 14.52 10.63 10.84
N GLN A 695 14.72 10.15 9.61
CA GLN A 695 16.05 9.90 9.03
C GLN A 695 16.62 11.15 8.32
N GLU A 696 17.80 11.04 7.72
CA GLU A 696 18.37 11.98 6.75
C GLU A 696 19.24 11.23 5.69
N PRO A 697 19.68 11.86 4.59
CA PRO A 697 20.32 11.16 3.46
C PRO A 697 21.51 10.25 3.79
N LYS A 698 22.34 10.63 4.76
CA LYS A 698 23.52 9.84 5.17
C LYS A 698 23.14 8.52 5.85
N ASP A 699 21.90 8.36 6.31
CA ASP A 699 21.48 7.19 7.09
C ASP A 699 21.14 5.99 6.18
N LEU A 700 20.84 6.24 4.90
CA LEU A 700 20.58 5.21 3.89
C LEU A 700 21.75 4.96 2.92
N ILE A 701 22.73 5.88 2.81
CA ILE A 701 23.83 5.75 1.84
C ILE A 701 24.65 4.47 2.05
N ASP A 702 24.73 3.93 3.27
CA ASP A 702 25.44 2.69 3.56
C ASP A 702 24.83 1.45 2.86
N LEU A 703 23.54 1.49 2.48
CA LEU A 703 22.93 0.44 1.65
C LEU A 703 23.59 0.34 0.27
N SER A 704 24.17 1.42 -0.25
CA SER A 704 24.93 1.38 -1.51
C SER A 704 26.14 0.44 -1.46
N ALA A 705 26.67 0.11 -0.28
CA ALA A 705 27.73 -0.91 -0.17
C ALA A 705 27.23 -2.31 -0.55
N VAL A 706 25.96 -2.63 -0.25
CA VAL A 706 25.33 -3.89 -0.68
C VAL A 706 25.22 -3.90 -2.21
N PHE A 707 24.67 -2.85 -2.80
CA PHE A 707 24.48 -2.77 -4.27
C PHE A 707 25.82 -2.72 -5.03
N ALA A 708 26.85 -2.06 -4.48
CA ALA A 708 28.19 -2.00 -5.07
C ALA A 708 28.81 -3.40 -5.23
N ASN A 709 28.64 -4.29 -4.25
CA ASN A 709 29.11 -5.68 -4.33
C ASN A 709 28.44 -6.47 -5.46
N TYR A 710 27.31 -6.00 -5.98
CA TYR A 710 26.63 -6.57 -7.13
C TYR A 710 27.00 -5.91 -8.48
N MET A 711 27.82 -4.86 -8.51
CA MET A 711 28.24 -4.13 -9.71
C MET A 711 29.69 -4.42 -10.16
N ILE A 712 30.39 -5.34 -9.49
CA ILE A 712 31.83 -5.65 -9.70
C ILE A 712 32.06 -7.00 -10.39
N SER A 713 33.31 -7.25 -10.82
CA SER A 713 33.72 -8.45 -11.55
C SER A 713 33.48 -9.78 -10.84
N ASP A 714 33.44 -9.79 -9.50
CA ASP A 714 33.28 -11.02 -8.72
C ASP A 714 31.88 -11.66 -8.87
N GLN A 715 30.90 -10.91 -9.41
CA GLN A 715 29.57 -11.46 -9.71
C GLN A 715 29.45 -12.02 -11.14
N PRO A 716 28.71 -13.14 -11.32
CA PRO A 716 28.29 -13.61 -12.65
C PRO A 716 27.49 -12.55 -13.42
N LEU A 717 27.71 -12.41 -14.73
CA LEU A 717 26.98 -11.45 -15.56
C LEU A 717 25.46 -11.61 -15.54
N ALA A 718 24.95 -12.81 -15.25
CA ALA A 718 23.52 -13.09 -15.14
C ALA A 718 22.86 -12.45 -13.90
N THR A 719 23.62 -12.20 -12.83
CA THR A 719 23.13 -11.64 -11.56
C THR A 719 23.75 -10.27 -11.23
N ARG A 720 24.82 -9.88 -11.94
CA ARG A 720 25.50 -8.59 -11.80
C ARG A 720 24.56 -7.43 -12.14
N PHE A 721 24.44 -6.47 -11.25
CA PHE A 721 23.73 -5.22 -11.49
C PHE A 721 24.45 -4.34 -12.50
N GLN A 722 23.66 -3.65 -13.31
CA GLN A 722 24.09 -2.50 -14.09
C GLN A 722 24.55 -1.40 -13.13
N LYS A 723 25.67 -0.75 -13.47
CA LYS A 723 26.18 0.42 -12.75
C LYS A 723 25.18 1.56 -12.86
N MET A 724 24.84 2.16 -11.71
CA MET A 724 23.87 3.24 -11.57
C MET A 724 24.36 4.25 -10.52
N ILE A 725 23.94 5.51 -10.67
CA ILE A 725 24.12 6.55 -9.65
C ILE A 725 22.94 6.45 -8.69
N ILE A 726 23.19 6.58 -7.37
CA ILE A 726 22.12 6.62 -6.37
C ILE A 726 22.21 7.93 -5.60
N VAL A 727 21.14 8.73 -5.62
CA VAL A 727 21.03 10.04 -4.97
C VAL A 727 20.04 9.92 -3.81
N TYR A 728 20.50 10.13 -2.59
CA TYR A 728 19.69 10.08 -1.38
C TYR A 728 19.19 11.48 -1.04
N VAL A 729 17.86 11.63 -0.96
CA VAL A 729 17.16 12.92 -0.96
C VAL A 729 16.73 13.31 0.47
N ASP A 730 17.04 14.54 0.92
CA ASP A 730 16.65 15.02 2.25
C ASP A 730 15.17 15.38 2.33
N GLY A 731 14.38 14.58 3.05
CA GLY A 731 12.99 14.88 3.43
C GLY A 731 12.84 15.28 4.90
N ARG A 732 13.95 15.49 5.61
CA ARG A 732 13.96 15.90 7.02
C ARG A 732 13.61 17.37 7.15
N CYS A 733 12.83 17.72 8.17
CA CYS A 733 12.53 19.12 8.47
C CYS A 733 13.77 19.95 8.85
N ARG A 734 13.88 21.18 8.35
CA ARG A 734 14.98 22.12 8.63
C ARG A 734 14.43 23.53 9.02
N PRO A 735 14.97 24.18 10.07
CA PRO A 735 15.81 23.59 11.12
C PRO A 735 14.99 22.54 11.90
N GLN A 736 15.61 21.42 12.29
CA GLN A 736 14.90 20.43 13.09
C GLN A 736 14.82 20.91 14.55
N VAL A 737 13.67 21.47 14.91
CA VAL A 737 13.29 21.76 16.29
C VAL A 737 12.00 21.00 16.56
N ASP A 738 12.11 19.84 17.23
CA ASP A 738 10.96 19.07 17.65
C ASP A 738 10.08 19.91 18.61
N GLY A 739 8.81 20.11 18.26
CA GLY A 739 7.83 20.77 19.12
C GLY A 739 6.93 21.77 18.37
N VAL A 740 5.98 22.33 19.10
CA VAL A 740 5.02 23.30 18.57
C VAL A 740 5.10 24.61 19.39
N PRO A 741 5.20 25.79 18.75
CA PRO A 741 5.08 26.06 17.32
C PRO A 741 6.33 25.62 16.54
N VAL A 742 6.13 25.24 15.27
CA VAL A 742 7.23 25.03 14.32
C VAL A 742 7.85 26.37 13.90
N ASP A 743 9.09 26.37 13.44
CA ASP A 743 9.77 27.61 13.00
C ASP A 743 9.06 28.20 11.76
N PRO A 744 8.45 29.40 11.85
CA PRO A 744 7.71 30.01 10.75
C PRO A 744 8.61 30.49 9.59
N THR A 745 9.93 30.44 9.75
CA THR A 745 10.92 30.84 8.73
C THR A 745 11.59 29.67 8.01
N GLY A 746 11.35 28.43 8.49
CA GLY A 746 11.93 27.21 7.92
C GLY A 746 10.96 26.41 7.07
N ASP A 747 11.09 25.08 7.16
CA ASP A 747 10.34 24.11 6.36
C ASP A 747 8.86 23.94 6.78
N LEU A 748 8.41 24.60 7.87
CA LEU A 748 7.04 24.51 8.42
C LEU A 748 6.60 23.07 8.80
N CYS A 749 7.45 22.32 9.49
CA CYS A 749 7.22 20.97 9.98
C CYS A 749 7.93 20.74 11.33
N GLU A 750 7.68 19.61 11.99
CA GLU A 750 8.39 19.16 13.19
C GLU A 750 9.59 18.27 12.83
N ARG A 751 9.39 17.23 12.01
CA ARG A 751 10.42 16.23 11.67
C ARG A 751 10.45 15.80 10.21
N GLY A 752 9.29 15.64 9.58
CA GLY A 752 9.15 15.12 8.22
C GLY A 752 8.37 16.06 7.32
N THR A 753 8.77 16.15 6.05
CA THR A 753 8.10 16.96 5.02
C THR A 753 7.15 16.14 4.14
N PHE A 754 7.16 14.81 4.26
CA PHE A 754 6.49 13.86 3.35
C PHE A 754 6.82 14.07 1.87
N TYR A 755 7.94 14.76 1.58
CA TYR A 755 8.37 15.18 0.25
C TYR A 755 7.31 15.96 -0.56
N MET A 756 6.38 16.62 0.11
CA MET A 756 5.33 17.42 -0.55
C MET A 756 5.67 18.91 -0.64
N ASP A 757 5.07 19.58 -1.62
CA ASP A 757 4.93 21.03 -1.63
C ASP A 757 3.77 21.41 -0.71
N ALA A 758 4.09 21.68 0.56
CA ALA A 758 3.12 21.98 1.61
C ALA A 758 2.19 23.16 1.25
N PRO A 759 0.87 23.09 1.55
CA PRO A 759 -0.08 24.17 1.26
C PRO A 759 0.22 25.47 2.01
N LEU A 760 0.88 25.40 3.17
CA LEU A 760 1.37 26.56 3.93
C LEU A 760 2.65 27.18 3.34
N GLY A 761 3.26 26.56 2.33
CA GLY A 761 4.52 26.99 1.73
C GLY A 761 5.74 26.56 2.55
N GLY A 762 6.42 27.52 3.18
CA GLY A 762 7.71 27.30 3.82
C GLY A 762 8.88 27.15 2.84
N THR A 763 10.09 26.89 3.38
CA THR A 763 11.30 26.69 2.56
C THR A 763 11.37 25.32 1.91
N ALA A 764 10.64 24.32 2.43
CA ALA A 764 10.70 22.92 2.03
C ALA A 764 10.49 22.73 0.52
N ARG A 765 9.24 22.96 0.07
CA ARG A 765 8.74 22.74 -1.30
C ARG A 765 9.36 21.51 -1.96
N MET A 766 9.13 20.35 -1.36
CA MET A 766 10.03 19.22 -1.54
C MET A 766 9.91 18.51 -2.88
N GLU A 767 8.76 18.56 -3.55
CA GLU A 767 8.66 18.07 -4.92
C GLU A 767 9.40 19.02 -5.86
N THR A 768 9.16 20.33 -5.73
CA THR A 768 9.92 21.36 -6.47
C THR A 768 11.44 21.20 -6.24
N ASN A 769 11.85 21.00 -4.98
CA ASN A 769 13.24 20.83 -4.56
C ASN A 769 13.87 19.56 -5.14
N LEU A 770 13.14 18.44 -5.16
CA LEU A 770 13.61 17.22 -5.80
C LEU A 770 13.79 17.43 -7.32
N LEU A 771 12.87 18.12 -8.00
CA LEU A 771 13.00 18.42 -9.42
C LEU A 771 14.22 19.34 -9.70
N GLU A 772 14.46 20.35 -8.87
CA GLU A 772 15.66 21.20 -8.95
C GLU A 772 16.97 20.42 -8.65
N LEU A 773 16.92 19.50 -7.69
CA LEU A 773 18.02 18.58 -7.39
C LEU A 773 18.30 17.66 -8.59
N MET A 774 17.28 17.17 -9.31
CA MET A 774 17.47 16.34 -10.51
C MET A 774 18.25 17.09 -11.60
N ASP A 775 17.87 18.34 -11.87
CA ASP A 775 18.57 19.20 -12.83
C ASP A 775 20.01 19.50 -12.40
N HIS A 776 20.24 19.72 -11.09
CA HIS A 776 21.58 19.88 -10.51
C HIS A 776 22.44 18.62 -10.66
N ILE A 777 21.87 17.43 -10.46
CA ILE A 777 22.56 16.14 -10.62
C ILE A 777 22.92 15.91 -12.10
N ASP A 778 22.01 16.17 -13.04
CA ASP A 778 22.27 16.02 -14.48
C ASP A 778 23.30 17.03 -15.02
N ALA A 779 23.39 18.21 -14.41
CA ALA A 779 24.43 19.20 -14.72
C ALA A 779 25.81 18.85 -14.13
N THR A 780 25.85 18.11 -13.02
CA THR A 780 27.08 17.86 -12.24
C THR A 780 27.71 16.49 -12.51
N TYR A 781 26.91 15.46 -12.82
CA TYR A 781 27.34 14.07 -12.91
C TYR A 781 27.09 13.46 -14.30
N ARG A 782 27.73 12.31 -14.59
CA ARG A 782 27.62 11.61 -15.88
C ARG A 782 26.34 10.75 -15.94
N THR A 783 25.18 11.39 -16.02
CA THR A 783 23.88 10.72 -16.12
C THR A 783 23.55 10.33 -17.57
N LYS A 784 22.75 9.27 -17.76
CA LYS A 784 22.15 8.94 -19.07
C LYS A 784 21.15 10.04 -19.44
N ARG A 785 21.10 10.43 -20.72
CA ARG A 785 20.10 11.36 -21.25
C ARG A 785 18.88 10.59 -21.74
N PRO A 786 17.67 11.19 -21.75
CA PRO A 786 16.49 10.54 -22.28
C PRO A 786 16.70 10.02 -23.71
N SER A 787 16.31 8.77 -23.97
CA SER A 787 16.52 8.11 -25.26
C SER A 787 15.59 6.93 -25.50
N ALA A 788 15.29 6.66 -26.76
CA ALA A 788 14.63 5.43 -27.17
C ALA A 788 15.50 4.19 -26.90
N ALA A 789 14.89 3.13 -26.41
CA ALA A 789 15.44 1.77 -26.44
C ALA A 789 14.35 0.79 -26.90
N GLU A 790 14.75 -0.35 -27.45
CA GLU A 790 13.83 -1.46 -27.73
C GLU A 790 13.67 -2.31 -26.47
N VAL A 791 12.43 -2.66 -26.14
CA VAL A 791 12.09 -3.53 -25.01
C VAL A 791 11.09 -4.60 -25.41
N THR A 792 11.13 -5.71 -24.69
CA THR A 792 10.13 -6.78 -24.73
C THR A 792 9.24 -6.62 -23.50
N PRO A 793 8.13 -5.86 -23.58
CA PRO A 793 7.25 -5.54 -22.44
C PRO A 793 6.65 -6.79 -21.80
#